data_AF-A0A7Y2HP11-F1
#
_entry.id   AF-A0A7Y2HP11-F1
#
_cell.length_a   1.000
_cell.length_b   1.000
_cell.length_c   1.000
_cell.angle_alpha   90.00
_cell.angle_beta   90.00
_cell.angle_gamma   90.00
#
_symmetry.space_group_name_H-M   'P 1'
#
loop_
_entity.id
_entity.type
_entity.pdbx_description
1 polymer ?
#
loop_
_entity_poly.entity_id
_entity_poly.type
_entity_poly.pdbx_seq_one_letter_code
_entity_poly.pdbx_strand_id
1 'polypeptide(L)'
;MTSLDLWIVAGYLVASLLVGIALARRASGSLEDFFVGGRTLPWWLAGTSMAATTFSIDTPLYVAGVVATRGIAGNWEWWSFGVAHVVLLYVFARLWRRAEVVTDNELSELRYGGRPAAILRGVKGFLFAGVLGPIALSLSMLAMVKVVDALGVMEVLGFAGEQDRLWAVVAISVLVLVYAGISGLWGVVVTDFVQFVLGMAGALLVAWAAVSHLGGLGALVDAAAAVETVDLLAFTPVTWGDGGRIVWSAAAGISASTFLAYVGLQWWAFRRSDGGGEFVQRLAAARTEEDAQKAAWLFNLLHYVVRTWPWIIVALAAVVIYPDLADPEQGYPRLMLDFLPTGLLGLVVASLVAAFMSTVSTTINWSASYLTNDLYVRFLRPHATASETVAAARVTSVLVTVLGAAAAFYSENVTTLFRLIIAMGTGPGLVLILRWFWWRINAWAELSAMVAGFIVGLGTSVVPVLVISDFGLRLLVTAGITTAIWVPVMLLTRPESPERLDTFYRKVRPGGPGWALQRRRTGVEPDSGLGADLGRVGAGLMLLFGSMFAVGAAVLQRPTTAFICAVVAAVGVAILRWIRRRTLASGSTAMLVVGLLALAAGASPAAAQQVELHPGEGAGVPLSRWLAGRFPGLQVLASSGAPGSAPRLRIRGPGSLSLTNEPVVVLDGMRIYGDGRSTTIGVGGQAPSRLDDIPVTSLARVKVLRGPAAMARWGAGAANGVIVLTSRAGHAAAAGPDRVRAWGVWGRTTDVARRPANWFGREGTGACFAYEQALGRCDQTELQMFAPLDDPASIPFAGRTIGAVGAQADASVRGATVHIRGSWDVDRGVLAVPEFEEGASAEPPDGRVRRSADVGVAFDPLERLRVHASLAITDGRVDRPFDGNDFAGIHPAGLLGFAEGGAEADFGYRLFRPSQVYGRDLSQEWTRWRAATNTTF
;
A
#
# COMPACT_ATOMS: atom_id res chain seq x y z
N MET A 1 14.83 18.45 -32.19
CA MET A 1 15.26 18.43 -30.77
C MET A 1 16.68 19.01 -30.64
N THR A 2 17.04 19.56 -29.48
CA THR A 2 18.40 20.06 -29.20
C THR A 2 19.22 19.07 -28.37
N SER A 3 20.53 19.32 -28.20
CA SER A 3 21.39 18.50 -27.33
C SER A 3 20.94 18.52 -25.86
N LEU A 4 20.43 19.65 -25.36
CA LEU A 4 19.88 19.74 -24.00
C LEU A 4 18.69 18.81 -23.81
N ASP A 5 17.78 18.75 -24.80
CA ASP A 5 16.62 17.86 -24.74
C ASP A 5 17.04 16.38 -24.64
N LEU A 6 18.05 15.99 -25.42
CA LEU A 6 18.61 14.63 -25.39
C LEU A 6 19.26 14.30 -24.05
N TRP A 7 20.00 15.25 -23.44
CA TRP A 7 20.59 15.06 -22.11
C TRP A 7 19.53 14.86 -21.01
N ILE A 8 18.39 15.54 -21.10
CA ILE A 8 17.27 15.36 -20.17
C ILE A 8 16.70 13.94 -20.30
N VAL A 9 16.46 13.48 -21.52
CA VAL A 9 15.97 12.11 -21.78
C VAL A 9 16.97 11.06 -21.29
N ALA A 10 18.25 11.23 -21.62
CA ALA A 10 19.31 10.32 -21.17
C ALA A 10 19.43 10.29 -19.64
N GLY A 11 19.38 11.46 -18.99
CA GLY A 11 19.39 11.58 -17.53
C GLY A 11 18.21 10.85 -16.88
N TYR A 12 17.01 10.95 -17.46
CA TYR A 12 15.83 10.22 -17.02
C TYR A 12 16.01 8.69 -17.14
N LEU A 13 16.53 8.21 -18.28
CA LEU A 13 16.78 6.77 -18.50
C LEU A 13 17.77 6.22 -17.47
N VAL A 14 18.87 6.94 -17.22
CA VAL A 14 19.87 6.58 -16.20
C VAL A 14 19.25 6.58 -14.80
N ALA A 15 18.50 7.63 -14.43
CA ALA A 15 17.85 7.70 -13.13
C ALA A 15 16.88 6.52 -12.90
N SER A 16 16.10 6.17 -13.91
CA SER A 16 15.17 5.03 -13.86
C SER A 16 15.90 3.70 -13.65
N LEU A 17 17.01 3.49 -14.36
CA LEU A 17 17.86 2.31 -14.19
C LEU A 17 18.45 2.24 -12.77
N LEU A 18 18.96 3.36 -12.25
CA LEU A 18 19.54 3.43 -10.90
C LEU A 18 18.51 3.12 -9.82
N VAL A 19 17.27 3.60 -9.95
CA VAL A 19 16.16 3.27 -9.03
C VAL A 19 15.87 1.76 -9.06
N GLY A 20 15.80 1.16 -10.25
CA GLY A 20 15.60 -0.28 -10.39
C GLY A 20 16.73 -1.09 -9.74
N ILE A 21 18.00 -0.72 -9.96
CA ILE A 21 19.16 -1.38 -9.35
C ILE A 21 19.14 -1.24 -7.82
N ALA A 22 18.82 -0.05 -7.30
CA ALA A 22 18.76 0.19 -5.85
C ALA A 22 17.71 -0.69 -5.16
N LEU A 23 16.60 -1.01 -5.85
CA LEU A 23 15.51 -1.83 -5.33
C LEU A 23 15.70 -3.34 -5.55
N ALA A 24 16.73 -3.75 -6.31
CA ALA A 24 17.04 -5.15 -6.63
C ALA A 24 17.09 -6.07 -5.39
N ARG A 25 17.68 -5.59 -4.29
CA ARG A 25 17.87 -6.39 -3.08
C ARG A 25 16.53 -6.83 -2.46
N ARG A 26 15.44 -6.07 -2.67
CA ARG A 26 14.11 -6.42 -2.16
C ARG A 26 13.41 -7.53 -2.95
N ALA A 27 13.87 -7.85 -4.16
CA ALA A 27 13.23 -8.83 -5.05
C ALA A 27 13.81 -10.26 -4.93
N SER A 28 14.78 -10.49 -4.04
CA SER A 28 15.65 -11.68 -4.06
C SER A 28 15.27 -12.82 -3.08
N GLY A 29 14.19 -12.67 -2.30
CA GLY A 29 13.83 -13.64 -1.25
C GLY A 29 12.97 -14.82 -1.70
N SER A 30 11.94 -14.58 -2.53
CA SER A 30 10.93 -15.58 -2.91
C SER A 30 10.09 -15.16 -4.13
N LEU A 31 9.29 -16.09 -4.69
CA LEU A 31 8.26 -15.79 -5.70
C LEU A 31 7.28 -14.71 -5.23
N GLU A 32 6.91 -14.74 -3.94
CA GLU A 32 6.03 -13.76 -3.33
C GLU A 32 6.67 -12.37 -3.28
N ASP A 33 7.97 -12.31 -2.97
CA ASP A 33 8.73 -11.05 -2.96
C ASP A 33 8.87 -10.48 -4.37
N PHE A 34 9.08 -11.33 -5.38
CA PHE A 34 9.26 -10.91 -6.77
C PHE A 34 7.95 -10.44 -7.41
N PHE A 35 6.85 -11.21 -7.30
CA PHE A 35 5.61 -10.92 -8.03
C PHE A 35 4.54 -10.19 -7.24
N VAL A 36 4.51 -10.25 -5.91
CA VAL A 36 3.53 -9.52 -5.07
C VAL A 36 4.19 -8.65 -3.98
N GLY A 37 5.51 -8.44 -4.05
CA GLY A 37 6.23 -7.51 -3.20
C GLY A 37 6.11 -7.80 -1.70
N GLY A 38 5.96 -9.07 -1.32
CA GLY A 38 5.74 -9.48 0.08
C GLY A 38 4.42 -8.96 0.67
N ARG A 39 3.48 -8.53 -0.17
CA ARG A 39 2.17 -7.96 0.22
C ARG A 39 2.28 -6.75 1.15
N THR A 40 3.25 -5.88 0.89
CA THR A 40 3.55 -4.71 1.71
C THR A 40 3.22 -3.37 1.03
N LEU A 41 2.61 -3.37 -0.16
CA LEU A 41 2.36 -2.14 -0.90
C LEU A 41 1.34 -1.24 -0.18
N PRO A 42 1.67 0.05 0.05
CA PRO A 42 0.71 1.01 0.55
C PRO A 42 -0.28 1.40 -0.56
N TRP A 43 -1.51 1.75 -0.16
CA TRP A 43 -2.61 2.01 -1.09
C TRP A 43 -2.31 3.09 -2.14
N TRP A 44 -1.59 4.15 -1.76
CA TRP A 44 -1.30 5.28 -2.65
C TRP A 44 -0.32 4.88 -3.76
N LEU A 45 0.65 4.02 -3.43
CA LEU A 45 1.63 3.53 -4.39
C LEU A 45 0.99 2.51 -5.33
N ALA A 46 0.21 1.57 -4.79
CA ALA A 46 -0.54 0.61 -5.60
C ALA A 46 -1.53 1.31 -6.54
N GLY A 47 -2.34 2.26 -6.04
CA GLY A 47 -3.32 2.98 -6.85
C GLY A 47 -2.71 3.88 -7.93
N THR A 48 -1.60 4.56 -7.62
CA THR A 48 -0.87 5.35 -8.63
C THR A 48 -0.25 4.45 -9.69
N SER A 49 0.31 3.30 -9.30
CA SER A 49 0.87 2.33 -10.24
C SER A 49 -0.19 1.66 -11.12
N MET A 50 -1.41 1.45 -10.62
CA MET A 50 -2.55 1.06 -11.46
C MET A 50 -2.84 2.14 -12.52
N ALA A 51 -2.78 3.43 -12.14
CA ALA A 51 -3.00 4.53 -13.08
C ALA A 51 -1.85 4.68 -14.08
N ALA A 52 -0.61 4.53 -13.62
CA ALA A 52 0.62 4.56 -14.43
C ALA A 52 0.61 3.49 -15.52
N THR A 53 0.30 2.24 -15.17
CA THR A 53 0.19 1.13 -16.14
C THR A 53 -0.69 1.49 -17.33
N THR A 54 -1.81 2.17 -17.05
CA THR A 54 -2.78 2.58 -18.06
C THR A 54 -2.43 3.89 -18.75
N PHE A 55 -1.50 4.68 -18.19
CA PHE A 55 -0.90 5.86 -18.81
C PHE A 55 0.25 5.37 -19.69
N SER A 56 -0.11 4.74 -20.81
CA SER A 56 0.87 4.26 -21.79
C SER A 56 1.13 5.32 -22.84
N ILE A 57 2.26 5.21 -23.56
CA ILE A 57 2.60 6.09 -24.67
C ILE A 57 1.56 6.07 -25.81
N ASP A 58 0.85 4.95 -26.01
CA ASP A 58 -0.22 4.85 -27.02
C ASP A 58 -1.46 5.64 -26.65
N THR A 59 -1.74 5.85 -25.36
CA THR A 59 -3.03 6.38 -24.94
C THR A 59 -3.30 7.83 -25.35
N PRO A 60 -2.37 8.80 -25.27
CA PRO A 60 -2.61 10.16 -25.77
C PRO A 60 -2.76 10.19 -27.30
N LEU A 61 -2.00 9.38 -28.03
CA LEU A 61 -2.07 9.26 -29.50
C LEU A 61 -3.41 8.64 -29.92
N TYR A 62 -3.84 7.59 -29.21
CA TYR A 62 -5.14 6.96 -29.40
C TYR A 62 -6.28 7.96 -29.13
N VAL A 63 -6.22 8.73 -28.03
CA VAL A 63 -7.24 9.76 -27.74
C VAL A 63 -7.27 10.84 -28.81
N ALA A 64 -6.11 11.26 -29.35
CA ALA A 64 -6.04 12.17 -30.50
C ALA A 64 -6.78 11.61 -31.72
N GLY A 65 -6.51 10.35 -32.10
CA GLY A 65 -7.19 9.68 -33.20
C GLY A 65 -8.70 9.49 -32.97
N VAL A 66 -9.10 9.15 -31.75
CA VAL A 66 -10.51 8.97 -31.39
C VAL A 66 -11.27 10.29 -31.46
N VAL A 67 -10.73 11.38 -30.92
CA VAL A 67 -11.39 12.69 -30.93
C VAL A 67 -11.46 13.27 -32.35
N ALA A 68 -10.41 13.11 -33.15
CA ALA A 68 -10.40 13.56 -34.54
C ALA A 68 -11.48 12.88 -35.40
N THR A 69 -11.77 11.60 -35.13
CA THR A 69 -12.71 10.81 -35.94
C THR A 69 -14.13 10.75 -35.39
N ARG A 70 -14.31 10.88 -34.07
CA ARG A 70 -15.57 10.60 -33.36
C ARG A 70 -15.89 11.59 -32.23
N GLY A 71 -15.13 12.69 -32.14
CA GLY A 71 -15.27 13.69 -31.09
C GLY A 71 -15.06 13.13 -29.68
N ILE A 72 -15.46 13.91 -28.67
CA ILE A 72 -15.36 13.50 -27.27
C ILE A 72 -16.18 12.22 -27.01
N ALA A 73 -17.35 12.06 -27.64
CA ALA A 73 -18.19 10.88 -27.50
C ALA A 73 -17.46 9.57 -27.86
N GLY A 74 -16.45 9.62 -28.73
CA GLY A 74 -15.62 8.46 -29.06
C GLY A 74 -14.93 7.82 -27.86
N ASN A 75 -14.65 8.60 -26.81
CA ASN A 75 -13.98 8.14 -25.59
C ASN A 75 -14.81 7.16 -24.76
N TRP A 76 -16.11 7.00 -25.04
CA TRP A 76 -16.92 5.94 -24.43
C TRP A 76 -16.38 4.53 -24.69
N GLU A 77 -15.57 4.36 -25.74
CA GLU A 77 -14.84 3.11 -26.01
C GLU A 77 -13.97 2.69 -24.82
N TRP A 78 -13.37 3.61 -24.06
CA TRP A 78 -12.58 3.27 -22.87
C TRP A 78 -13.18 3.78 -21.56
N TRP A 79 -13.98 4.87 -21.58
CA TRP A 79 -14.72 5.33 -20.40
C TRP A 79 -15.74 4.32 -19.89
N SER A 80 -16.29 3.47 -20.77
CA SER A 80 -17.20 2.39 -20.36
C SER A 80 -16.57 1.43 -19.33
N PHE A 81 -15.26 1.18 -19.39
CA PHE A 81 -14.57 0.38 -18.38
C PHE A 81 -14.56 1.03 -17.00
N GLY A 82 -14.86 2.33 -16.88
CA GLY A 82 -15.08 2.99 -15.60
C GLY A 82 -16.18 2.30 -14.78
N VAL A 83 -17.17 1.70 -15.45
CA VAL A 83 -18.18 0.88 -14.78
C VAL A 83 -17.55 -0.34 -14.12
N ALA A 84 -16.77 -1.11 -14.87
CA ALA A 84 -16.06 -2.28 -14.37
C ALA A 84 -15.09 -1.93 -13.23
N HIS A 85 -14.41 -0.79 -13.30
CA HIS A 85 -13.46 -0.36 -12.28
C HIS A 85 -14.12 0.16 -10.99
N VAL A 86 -15.33 0.72 -11.06
CA VAL A 86 -16.14 1.01 -9.86
C VAL A 86 -16.67 -0.28 -9.24
N VAL A 87 -17.05 -1.27 -10.07
CA VAL A 87 -17.40 -2.61 -9.58
C VAL A 87 -16.18 -3.27 -8.91
N LEU A 88 -15.00 -3.23 -9.53
CA LEU A 88 -13.73 -3.69 -8.95
C LEU A 88 -13.50 -3.07 -7.58
N LEU A 89 -13.65 -1.75 -7.47
CA LEU A 89 -13.45 -1.01 -6.24
C LEU A 89 -14.31 -1.52 -5.07
N TYR A 90 -15.62 -1.64 -5.25
CA TYR A 90 -16.53 -1.97 -4.14
C TYR A 90 -16.79 -3.45 -3.95
N VAL A 91 -16.67 -4.24 -5.01
CA VAL A 91 -17.04 -5.65 -5.02
C VAL A 91 -15.80 -6.55 -4.94
N PHE A 92 -14.82 -6.35 -5.84
CA PHE A 92 -13.76 -7.33 -6.04
C PHE A 92 -12.44 -7.02 -5.31
N ALA A 93 -12.12 -5.76 -5.02
CA ALA A 93 -10.83 -5.37 -4.46
C ALA A 93 -10.50 -6.10 -3.14
N ARG A 94 -11.51 -6.24 -2.25
CA ARG A 94 -11.37 -6.99 -1.00
C ARG A 94 -11.21 -8.49 -1.23
N LEU A 95 -12.01 -9.04 -2.16
CA LEU A 95 -12.02 -10.47 -2.46
C LEU A 95 -10.68 -10.90 -3.07
N TRP A 96 -10.13 -10.11 -3.99
CA TRP A 96 -8.80 -10.33 -4.56
C TRP A 96 -7.70 -10.28 -3.52
N ARG A 97 -7.72 -9.26 -2.64
CA ARG A 97 -6.73 -9.17 -1.57
C ARG A 97 -6.81 -10.34 -0.60
N ARG A 98 -8.02 -10.80 -0.27
CA ARG A 98 -8.26 -11.94 0.63
C ARG A 98 -7.92 -13.30 0.02
N ALA A 99 -8.04 -13.44 -1.30
CA ALA A 99 -7.69 -14.67 -2.00
C ALA A 99 -6.20 -15.03 -1.81
N GLU A 100 -5.33 -14.03 -1.62
CA GLU A 100 -3.89 -14.21 -1.39
C GLU A 100 -3.19 -15.03 -2.48
N VAL A 101 -3.69 -14.91 -3.71
CA VAL A 101 -3.08 -15.49 -4.90
C VAL A 101 -1.90 -14.65 -5.38
N VAL A 102 -0.92 -15.28 -6.03
CA VAL A 102 0.19 -14.60 -6.71
C VAL A 102 -0.26 -14.11 -8.08
N THR A 103 -0.97 -14.95 -8.82
CA THR A 103 -1.60 -14.62 -10.10
C THR A 103 -3.11 -14.88 -10.02
N ASP A 104 -3.92 -14.15 -10.78
CA ASP A 104 -5.35 -14.39 -10.84
C ASP A 104 -5.74 -15.71 -11.53
N ASN A 105 -4.77 -16.45 -12.09
CA ASN A 105 -4.98 -17.80 -12.61
C ASN A 105 -4.95 -18.86 -11.49
N GLU A 106 -4.21 -18.62 -10.40
CA GLU A 106 -4.25 -19.47 -9.20
C GLU A 106 -5.65 -19.55 -8.59
N LEU A 107 -6.44 -18.48 -8.76
CA LEU A 107 -7.82 -18.47 -8.32
C LEU A 107 -8.61 -19.65 -8.93
N SER A 108 -8.29 -20.09 -10.15
CA SER A 108 -8.97 -21.22 -10.79
C SER A 108 -8.78 -22.52 -9.99
N GLU A 109 -7.60 -22.78 -9.43
CA GLU A 109 -7.35 -23.96 -8.57
C GLU A 109 -7.78 -23.74 -7.10
N LEU A 110 -7.94 -22.48 -6.68
CA LEU A 110 -8.60 -22.16 -5.40
C LEU A 110 -10.12 -22.38 -5.48
N ARG A 111 -10.73 -22.03 -6.61
CA ARG A 111 -12.19 -22.04 -6.84
C ARG A 111 -12.72 -23.38 -7.35
N TYR A 112 -11.95 -24.10 -8.16
CA TYR A 112 -12.33 -25.36 -8.79
C TYR A 112 -11.36 -26.48 -8.42
N GLY A 113 -11.80 -27.74 -8.50
CA GLY A 113 -11.01 -28.92 -8.16
C GLY A 113 -10.50 -29.72 -9.35
N GLY A 114 -9.42 -30.47 -9.13
CA GLY A 114 -8.97 -31.55 -10.02
C GLY A 114 -8.35 -31.10 -11.34
N ARG A 115 -8.30 -32.03 -12.30
CA ARG A 115 -7.69 -31.82 -13.63
C ARG A 115 -8.32 -30.66 -14.43
N PRO A 116 -9.65 -30.44 -14.43
CA PRO A 116 -10.24 -29.31 -15.15
C PRO A 116 -9.73 -27.94 -14.68
N ALA A 117 -9.56 -27.76 -13.35
CA ALA A 117 -9.04 -26.54 -12.77
C ALA A 117 -7.60 -26.24 -13.22
N ALA A 118 -6.77 -27.29 -13.25
CA ALA A 118 -5.40 -27.18 -13.74
C ALA A 118 -5.35 -26.84 -15.24
N ILE A 119 -6.15 -27.50 -16.08
CA ILE A 119 -6.23 -27.19 -17.53
C ILE A 119 -6.65 -25.73 -17.72
N LEU A 120 -7.68 -25.26 -17.00
CA LEU A 120 -8.13 -23.89 -17.05
C LEU A 120 -7.01 -22.91 -16.69
N ARG A 121 -6.29 -23.16 -15.59
CA ARG A 121 -5.15 -22.33 -15.16
C ARG A 121 -4.08 -22.24 -16.25
N GLY A 122 -3.70 -23.37 -16.85
CA GLY A 122 -2.69 -23.42 -17.91
C GLY A 122 -3.14 -22.73 -19.20
N VAL A 123 -4.35 -23.02 -19.69
CA VAL A 123 -4.89 -22.40 -20.91
C VAL A 123 -5.05 -20.89 -20.71
N LYS A 124 -5.57 -20.46 -19.56
CA LYS A 124 -5.70 -19.04 -19.21
C LYS A 124 -4.34 -18.36 -19.17
N GLY A 125 -3.35 -18.97 -18.52
CA GLY A 125 -1.97 -18.48 -18.48
C GLY A 125 -1.36 -18.32 -19.87
N PHE A 126 -1.50 -19.33 -20.74
CA PHE A 126 -0.99 -19.29 -22.10
C PHE A 126 -1.72 -18.26 -22.99
N LEU A 127 -3.05 -18.24 -23.00
CA LEU A 127 -3.80 -17.29 -23.83
C LEU A 127 -3.50 -15.85 -23.41
N PHE A 128 -3.48 -15.56 -22.11
CA PHE A 128 -3.34 -14.20 -21.63
C PHE A 128 -1.91 -13.69 -21.68
N ALA A 129 -0.92 -14.49 -21.27
CA ALA A 129 0.47 -14.05 -21.25
C ALA A 129 1.29 -14.49 -22.47
N GLY A 130 0.96 -15.62 -23.08
CA GLY A 130 1.66 -16.14 -24.27
C GLY A 130 1.16 -15.55 -25.58
N VAL A 131 -0.13 -15.18 -25.66
CA VAL A 131 -0.73 -14.61 -26.88
C VAL A 131 -1.08 -13.13 -26.70
N LEU A 132 -1.95 -12.80 -25.74
CA LEU A 132 -2.41 -11.42 -25.56
C LEU A 132 -1.33 -10.49 -24.98
N GLY A 133 -0.42 -11.00 -24.17
CA GLY A 133 0.72 -10.26 -23.61
C GLY A 133 1.62 -9.66 -24.70
N PRO A 134 2.17 -10.47 -25.63
CA PRO A 134 2.93 -9.96 -26.77
C PRO A 134 2.17 -8.96 -27.65
N ILE A 135 0.88 -9.18 -27.92
CA ILE A 135 0.06 -8.25 -28.72
C ILE A 135 -0.15 -6.92 -27.96
N ALA A 136 -0.33 -6.96 -26.64
CA ALA A 136 -0.41 -5.75 -25.84
C ALA A 136 0.93 -5.00 -25.82
N LEU A 137 2.06 -5.74 -25.78
CA LEU A 137 3.39 -5.14 -25.83
C LEU A 137 3.69 -4.53 -27.21
N SER A 138 3.24 -5.17 -28.29
CA SER A 138 3.41 -4.66 -29.65
C SER A 138 2.68 -3.34 -29.86
N LEU A 139 1.52 -3.15 -29.24
CA LEU A 139 0.78 -1.88 -29.22
C LEU A 139 1.63 -0.74 -28.65
N SER A 140 2.23 -0.94 -27.46
CA SER A 140 3.07 0.08 -26.82
C SER A 140 4.34 0.37 -27.64
N MET A 141 4.94 -0.66 -28.23
CA MET A 141 6.12 -0.52 -29.09
C MET A 141 5.79 0.25 -30.37
N LEU A 142 4.68 -0.06 -31.04
CA LEU A 142 4.22 0.67 -32.23
C LEU A 142 3.99 2.15 -31.94
N ALA A 143 3.32 2.48 -30.82
CA ALA A 143 3.12 3.87 -30.44
C ALA A 143 4.43 4.61 -30.16
N MET A 144 5.42 3.93 -29.54
CA MET A 144 6.75 4.52 -29.38
C MET A 144 7.44 4.75 -30.74
N VAL A 145 7.31 3.83 -31.70
CA VAL A 145 7.84 4.04 -33.06
C VAL A 145 7.25 5.30 -33.68
N LYS A 146 5.92 5.48 -33.59
CA LYS A 146 5.26 6.71 -34.09
C LYS A 146 5.77 7.98 -33.41
N VAL A 147 6.02 7.94 -32.10
CA VAL A 147 6.58 9.08 -31.36
C VAL A 147 8.03 9.35 -31.79
N VAL A 148 8.88 8.33 -31.89
CA VAL A 148 10.28 8.46 -32.32
C VAL A 148 10.37 9.03 -33.73
N ASP A 149 9.52 8.55 -34.64
CA ASP A 149 9.39 9.03 -36.01
C ASP A 149 8.94 10.49 -36.05
N ALA A 150 7.82 10.81 -35.40
CA ALA A 150 7.28 12.17 -35.39
C ALA A 150 8.29 13.20 -34.83
N LEU A 151 9.02 12.82 -33.77
CA LEU A 151 9.99 13.69 -33.10
C LEU A 151 11.34 13.82 -33.83
N GLY A 152 11.58 13.03 -34.88
CA GLY A 152 12.83 13.02 -35.62
C GLY A 152 14.04 12.62 -34.76
N VAL A 153 13.85 11.78 -33.74
CA VAL A 153 14.90 11.50 -32.73
C VAL A 153 16.10 10.80 -33.37
N MET A 154 15.84 9.88 -34.29
CA MET A 154 16.89 9.06 -34.91
C MET A 154 17.72 9.88 -35.90
N GLU A 155 17.08 10.78 -36.64
CA GLU A 155 17.72 11.71 -37.56
C GLU A 155 18.71 12.63 -36.82
N VAL A 156 18.36 13.07 -35.61
CA VAL A 156 19.26 13.87 -34.74
C VAL A 156 20.44 13.03 -34.22
N LEU A 157 20.24 11.73 -33.99
CA LEU A 157 21.30 10.80 -33.56
C LEU A 157 22.17 10.28 -34.72
N GLY A 158 21.88 10.69 -35.96
CA GLY A 158 22.63 10.28 -37.16
C GLY A 158 22.20 8.95 -37.77
N PHE A 159 21.03 8.43 -37.39
CA PHE A 159 20.45 7.19 -37.90
C PHE A 159 19.18 7.50 -38.70
N ALA A 160 19.19 7.24 -40.01
CA ALA A 160 18.10 7.62 -40.92
C ALA A 160 17.34 6.41 -41.51
N GLY A 161 17.69 5.18 -41.12
CA GLY A 161 17.02 3.99 -41.62
C GLY A 161 15.64 3.79 -40.98
N GLU A 162 14.67 3.37 -41.79
CA GLU A 162 13.32 3.01 -41.32
C GLU A 162 13.37 1.89 -40.25
N GLN A 163 14.34 0.97 -40.37
CA GLN A 163 14.60 -0.09 -39.39
C GLN A 163 15.27 0.41 -38.10
N ASP A 164 16.00 1.53 -38.14
CA ASP A 164 16.74 2.06 -36.99
C ASP A 164 15.80 2.53 -35.87
N ARG A 165 14.61 3.03 -36.26
CA ARG A 165 13.55 3.49 -35.35
C ARG A 165 13.06 2.37 -34.45
N LEU A 166 12.83 1.19 -35.02
CA LEU A 166 12.35 0.03 -34.28
C LEU A 166 13.45 -0.57 -33.40
N TRP A 167 14.70 -0.58 -33.86
CA TRP A 167 15.85 -0.97 -33.03
C TRP A 167 16.04 -0.07 -31.80
N ALA A 168 15.75 1.23 -31.91
CA ALA A 168 15.75 2.13 -30.75
C ALA A 168 14.67 1.76 -29.72
N VAL A 169 13.46 1.43 -30.18
CA VAL A 169 12.37 0.95 -29.30
C VAL A 169 12.73 -0.39 -28.65
N VAL A 170 13.37 -1.29 -29.39
CA VAL A 170 13.90 -2.55 -28.86
C VAL A 170 14.97 -2.26 -27.80
N ALA A 171 15.89 -1.32 -28.02
CA ALA A 171 16.91 -0.95 -27.05
C ALA A 171 16.31 -0.41 -25.73
N ILE A 172 15.31 0.48 -25.80
CA ILE A 172 14.59 0.96 -24.61
C ILE A 172 13.86 -0.21 -23.92
N SER A 173 13.26 -1.12 -24.69
CA SER A 173 12.59 -2.31 -24.14
C SER A 173 13.56 -3.26 -23.44
N VAL A 174 14.78 -3.41 -23.95
CA VAL A 174 15.87 -4.16 -23.30
C VAL A 174 16.29 -3.49 -22.00
N LEU A 175 16.43 -2.15 -21.98
CA LEU A 175 16.69 -1.42 -20.74
C LEU A 175 15.58 -1.67 -19.70
N VAL A 176 14.32 -1.64 -20.13
CA VAL A 176 13.17 -1.93 -19.28
C VAL A 176 13.22 -3.34 -18.72
N LEU A 177 13.50 -4.31 -19.58
CA LEU A 177 13.66 -5.71 -19.22
C LEU A 177 14.77 -5.90 -18.16
N VAL A 178 15.90 -5.19 -18.30
CA VAL A 178 17.00 -5.25 -17.34
C VAL A 178 16.55 -4.78 -15.96
N TYR A 179 16.00 -3.56 -15.84
CA TYR A 179 15.65 -3.06 -14.50
C TYR A 179 14.42 -3.75 -13.91
N ALA A 180 13.39 -4.05 -14.71
CA ALA A 180 12.19 -4.72 -14.25
C ALA A 180 12.49 -6.17 -13.82
N GLY A 181 13.31 -6.89 -14.60
CA GLY A 181 13.75 -8.25 -14.29
C GLY A 181 14.66 -8.34 -13.06
N ILE A 182 15.32 -7.24 -12.68
CA ILE A 182 16.16 -7.15 -11.49
C ILE A 182 15.35 -6.77 -10.24
N SER A 183 14.36 -5.89 -10.37
CA SER A 183 13.72 -5.20 -9.24
C SER A 183 12.34 -5.73 -8.83
N GLY A 184 11.73 -6.61 -9.65
CA GLY A 184 10.42 -7.22 -9.37
C GLY A 184 9.29 -6.18 -9.23
N LEU A 185 8.17 -6.58 -8.61
CA LEU A 185 7.00 -5.70 -8.47
C LEU A 185 7.32 -4.40 -7.69
N TRP A 186 8.17 -4.46 -6.67
CA TRP A 186 8.53 -3.26 -5.90
C TRP A 186 9.22 -2.21 -6.76
N GLY A 187 10.15 -2.61 -7.61
CA GLY A 187 10.80 -1.70 -8.55
C GLY A 187 9.80 -1.10 -9.53
N VAL A 188 8.97 -1.95 -10.16
CA VAL A 188 7.93 -1.54 -11.10
C VAL A 188 7.00 -0.49 -10.49
N VAL A 189 6.46 -0.75 -9.30
CA VAL A 189 5.45 0.13 -8.68
C VAL A 189 6.08 1.46 -8.20
N VAL A 190 7.36 1.47 -7.80
CA VAL A 190 8.07 2.72 -7.46
C VAL A 190 8.42 3.54 -8.69
N THR A 191 8.92 2.90 -9.76
CA THR A 191 9.19 3.60 -11.03
C THR A 191 7.89 4.14 -11.63
N ASP A 192 6.82 3.36 -11.59
CA ASP A 192 5.48 3.76 -12.05
C ASP A 192 4.99 5.06 -11.39
N PHE A 193 5.25 5.24 -10.09
CA PHE A 193 4.86 6.45 -9.38
C PHE A 193 5.57 7.69 -9.96
N VAL A 194 6.88 7.61 -10.14
CA VAL A 194 7.67 8.71 -10.74
C VAL A 194 7.27 8.95 -12.19
N GLN A 195 7.09 7.87 -12.96
CA GLN A 195 6.70 7.90 -14.36
C GLN A 195 5.31 8.51 -14.57
N PHE A 196 4.36 8.22 -13.69
CA PHE A 196 3.02 8.81 -13.74
C PHE A 196 3.04 10.31 -13.44
N VAL A 197 3.81 10.75 -12.42
CA VAL A 197 3.95 12.18 -12.10
C VAL A 197 4.56 12.92 -13.28
N LEU A 198 5.64 12.37 -13.86
CA LEU A 198 6.29 12.96 -15.03
C LEU A 198 5.35 12.98 -16.24
N GLY A 199 4.67 11.87 -16.54
CA GLY A 199 3.70 11.74 -17.63
C GLY A 199 2.54 12.74 -17.51
N MET A 200 1.98 12.90 -16.31
CA MET A 200 0.92 13.86 -16.04
C MET A 200 1.39 15.31 -16.23
N ALA A 201 2.56 15.64 -15.71
CA ALA A 201 3.16 16.96 -15.92
C ALA A 201 3.38 17.24 -17.42
N GLY A 202 3.86 16.24 -18.16
CA GLY A 202 4.02 16.32 -19.60
C GLY A 202 2.70 16.59 -20.32
N ALA A 203 1.65 15.81 -20.04
CA ALA A 203 0.34 16.01 -20.66
C ALA A 203 -0.27 17.39 -20.35
N LEU A 204 -0.12 17.88 -19.13
CA LEU A 204 -0.57 19.22 -18.74
C LEU A 204 0.22 20.33 -19.44
N LEU A 205 1.54 20.17 -19.61
CA LEU A 205 2.39 21.13 -20.33
C LEU A 205 2.00 21.22 -21.80
N VAL A 206 1.74 20.10 -22.48
CA VAL A 206 1.30 20.10 -23.88
C VAL A 206 -0.08 20.74 -24.01
N ALA A 207 -1.01 20.40 -23.12
CA ALA A 207 -2.34 21.00 -23.10
C ALA A 207 -2.26 22.52 -22.91
N TRP A 208 -1.44 22.98 -21.97
CA TRP A 208 -1.22 24.40 -21.73
C TRP A 208 -0.61 25.11 -22.94
N ALA A 209 0.42 24.54 -23.57
CA ALA A 209 1.07 25.14 -24.74
C ALA A 209 0.11 25.26 -25.92
N ALA A 210 -0.64 24.19 -26.22
CA ALA A 210 -1.61 24.17 -27.32
C ALA A 210 -2.75 25.18 -27.11
N VAL A 211 -3.30 25.24 -25.90
CA VAL A 211 -4.36 26.20 -25.54
C VAL A 211 -3.84 27.64 -25.59
N SER A 212 -2.61 27.88 -25.13
CA SER A 212 -2.00 29.21 -25.14
C SER A 212 -1.77 29.71 -26.57
N HIS A 213 -1.36 28.83 -27.49
CA HIS A 213 -1.21 29.16 -28.90
C HIS A 213 -2.51 29.60 -29.56
N LEU A 214 -3.63 28.95 -29.22
CA LEU A 214 -4.96 29.29 -29.73
C LEU A 214 -5.57 30.55 -29.09
N GLY A 215 -4.90 31.19 -28.13
CA GLY A 215 -5.42 32.38 -27.43
C GLY A 215 -6.33 32.07 -26.24
N GLY A 216 -6.34 30.82 -25.75
CA GLY A 216 -7.06 30.40 -24.54
C GLY A 216 -8.14 29.35 -24.79
N LEU A 217 -8.75 28.86 -23.70
CA LEU A 217 -9.76 27.79 -23.77
C LEU A 217 -11.02 28.20 -24.54
N GLY A 218 -11.42 29.47 -24.47
CA GLY A 218 -12.60 29.98 -25.19
C GLY A 218 -12.42 29.86 -26.70
N ALA A 219 -11.30 30.36 -27.20
CA ALA A 219 -10.95 30.28 -28.62
C ALA A 219 -10.82 28.83 -29.12
N LEU A 220 -10.26 27.92 -28.32
CA LEU A 220 -10.24 26.49 -28.65
C LEU A 220 -11.66 25.91 -28.77
N VAL A 221 -12.54 26.23 -27.83
CA VAL A 221 -13.93 25.73 -27.84
C VAL A 221 -14.70 26.28 -29.03
N ASP A 222 -14.56 27.58 -29.33
CA ASP A 222 -15.21 28.21 -30.48
C ASP A 222 -14.72 27.61 -31.80
N ALA A 223 -13.41 27.42 -31.95
CA ALA A 223 -12.83 26.80 -33.14
C ALA A 223 -13.23 25.33 -33.29
N ALA A 224 -13.26 24.56 -32.19
CA ALA A 224 -13.71 23.17 -32.20
C ALA A 224 -15.21 23.05 -32.52
N ALA A 225 -16.03 24.02 -32.11
CA ALA A 225 -17.45 24.06 -32.44
C ALA A 225 -17.72 24.40 -33.92
N ALA A 226 -16.77 25.04 -34.60
CA ALA A 226 -16.85 25.38 -36.03
C ALA A 226 -16.50 24.20 -36.96
N VAL A 227 -16.01 23.07 -36.43
CA VAL A 227 -15.72 21.87 -37.22
C VAL A 227 -17.03 21.16 -37.57
N GLU A 228 -17.40 21.18 -38.85
CA GLU A 228 -18.69 20.65 -39.33
C GLU A 228 -18.69 19.14 -39.60
N THR A 229 -17.52 18.51 -39.71
CA THR A 229 -17.39 17.10 -40.12
C THR A 229 -17.85 16.11 -39.04
N VAL A 230 -17.63 16.44 -37.77
CA VAL A 230 -17.97 15.64 -36.59
C VAL A 230 -18.30 16.58 -35.44
N ASP A 231 -19.30 16.26 -34.63
CA ASP A 231 -19.56 16.98 -33.37
C ASP A 231 -18.47 16.66 -32.34
N LEU A 232 -17.42 17.47 -32.34
CA LEU A 232 -16.25 17.28 -31.49
C LEU A 232 -16.59 17.41 -30.00
N LEU A 233 -17.57 18.23 -29.63
CA LEU A 233 -17.81 18.65 -28.25
C LEU A 233 -18.94 17.89 -27.55
N ALA A 234 -19.67 17.02 -28.26
CA ALA A 234 -20.70 16.18 -27.65
C ALA A 234 -20.12 15.13 -26.70
N PHE A 235 -20.66 15.05 -25.47
CA PHE A 235 -20.32 13.99 -24.51
C PHE A 235 -21.03 12.67 -24.81
N THR A 236 -22.15 12.73 -25.53
CA THR A 236 -22.97 11.58 -25.90
C THR A 236 -23.42 11.69 -27.34
N PRO A 237 -23.53 10.58 -28.07
CA PRO A 237 -23.93 10.57 -29.49
C PRO A 237 -25.44 10.74 -29.70
N VAL A 238 -26.12 11.43 -28.78
CA VAL A 238 -27.57 11.67 -28.83
C VAL A 238 -27.87 13.15 -28.70
N THR A 239 -28.89 13.61 -29.41
CA THR A 239 -29.37 14.99 -29.40
C THR A 239 -30.87 15.03 -29.13
N TRP A 240 -31.36 16.21 -28.75
CA TRP A 240 -32.79 16.45 -28.58
C TRP A 240 -33.36 16.83 -29.95
N GLY A 241 -34.23 15.97 -30.48
CA GLY A 241 -34.95 16.23 -31.73
C GLY A 241 -36.24 17.04 -31.50
N ASP A 242 -36.84 17.48 -32.61
CA ASP A 242 -38.09 18.23 -32.59
C ASP A 242 -39.20 17.44 -31.86
N GLY A 243 -39.82 18.07 -30.86
CA GLY A 243 -40.82 17.43 -29.99
C GLY A 243 -40.27 16.78 -28.72
N GLY A 244 -39.01 17.03 -28.35
CA GLY A 244 -38.42 16.60 -27.06
C GLY A 244 -38.04 15.13 -27.00
N ARG A 245 -37.96 14.44 -28.15
CA ARG A 245 -37.50 13.05 -28.24
C ARG A 245 -35.98 12.99 -28.36
N ILE A 246 -35.37 11.98 -27.75
CA ILE A 246 -33.93 11.71 -27.91
C ILE A 246 -33.72 11.02 -29.26
N VAL A 247 -32.88 11.60 -30.11
CA VAL A 247 -32.55 11.10 -31.46
C VAL A 247 -31.04 10.81 -31.54
N TRP A 248 -30.67 9.83 -32.36
CA TRP A 248 -29.26 9.52 -32.62
C TRP A 248 -28.61 10.64 -33.45
N SER A 249 -27.44 11.13 -33.01
CA SER A 249 -26.69 12.12 -33.76
C SER A 249 -25.84 11.44 -34.83
N ALA A 250 -26.16 11.67 -36.10
CA ALA A 250 -25.32 11.22 -37.21
C ALA A 250 -23.93 11.88 -37.19
N ALA A 251 -23.82 13.10 -36.63
CA ALA A 251 -22.57 13.84 -36.49
C ALA A 251 -21.63 13.28 -35.41
N ALA A 252 -22.07 12.30 -34.60
CA ALA A 252 -21.24 11.74 -33.53
C ALA A 252 -20.19 10.73 -34.00
N GLY A 253 -20.17 10.34 -35.27
CA GLY A 253 -19.17 9.41 -35.83
C GLY A 253 -19.20 7.98 -35.23
N ILE A 254 -20.21 7.66 -34.42
CA ILE A 254 -20.37 6.37 -33.72
C ILE A 254 -21.74 5.82 -34.07
N SER A 255 -21.83 4.52 -34.31
CA SER A 255 -23.11 3.84 -34.54
C SER A 255 -23.87 3.59 -33.22
N ALA A 256 -25.20 3.53 -33.30
CA ALA A 256 -26.05 3.24 -32.14
C ALA A 256 -25.68 1.91 -31.47
N SER A 257 -25.43 0.86 -32.27
CA SER A 257 -24.97 -0.44 -31.79
C SER A 257 -23.64 -0.36 -31.04
N THR A 258 -22.67 0.41 -31.54
CA THR A 258 -21.35 0.57 -30.92
C THR A 258 -21.44 1.24 -29.55
N PHE A 259 -22.14 2.36 -29.45
CA PHE A 259 -22.29 3.05 -28.17
C PHE A 259 -23.11 2.24 -27.16
N LEU A 260 -24.21 1.60 -27.60
CA LEU A 260 -25.00 0.73 -26.73
C LEU A 260 -24.18 -0.47 -26.26
N ALA A 261 -23.30 -1.03 -27.09
CA ALA A 261 -22.37 -2.06 -26.68
C ALA A 261 -21.37 -1.52 -25.65
N TYR A 262 -20.84 -0.31 -25.78
CA TYR A 262 -19.95 0.28 -24.77
C TYR A 262 -20.62 0.38 -23.39
N VAL A 263 -21.77 1.02 -23.31
CA VAL A 263 -22.44 1.26 -22.02
C VAL A 263 -23.15 0.03 -21.46
N GLY A 264 -23.60 -0.88 -22.34
CA GLY A 264 -24.47 -2.00 -21.99
C GLY A 264 -23.83 -3.39 -21.99
N LEU A 265 -22.66 -3.58 -22.63
CA LEU A 265 -22.05 -4.90 -22.83
C LEU A 265 -20.56 -4.94 -22.48
N GLN A 266 -19.77 -4.04 -23.07
CA GLN A 266 -18.32 -4.14 -23.13
C GLN A 266 -17.67 -4.26 -21.75
N TRP A 267 -18.12 -3.46 -20.78
CA TRP A 267 -17.51 -3.39 -19.46
C TRP A 267 -17.64 -4.69 -18.65
N TRP A 268 -18.69 -5.49 -18.85
CA TRP A 268 -18.89 -6.76 -18.14
C TRP A 268 -18.61 -8.00 -18.98
N ALA A 269 -18.69 -7.92 -20.30
CA ALA A 269 -18.43 -9.04 -21.20
C ALA A 269 -16.93 -9.28 -21.43
N PHE A 270 -16.09 -8.27 -21.15
CA PHE A 270 -14.65 -8.32 -21.35
C PHE A 270 -13.91 -9.14 -20.28
N ARG A 271 -12.78 -9.74 -20.64
CA ARG A 271 -11.95 -10.64 -19.81
C ARG A 271 -11.39 -10.05 -18.51
N ARG A 272 -11.54 -8.74 -18.28
CA ARG A 272 -11.12 -8.03 -17.06
C ARG A 272 -12.31 -7.54 -16.22
N SER A 273 -13.50 -8.08 -16.44
CA SER A 273 -14.75 -7.66 -15.80
C SER A 273 -14.75 -7.74 -14.26
N ASP A 274 -13.94 -8.62 -13.67
CA ASP A 274 -13.74 -8.72 -12.23
C ASP A 274 -12.45 -8.02 -11.74
N GLY A 275 -11.81 -7.23 -12.60
CA GLY A 275 -10.54 -6.57 -12.35
C GLY A 275 -9.31 -7.45 -12.57
N GLY A 276 -9.44 -8.58 -13.28
CA GLY A 276 -8.35 -9.48 -13.68
C GLY A 276 -7.12 -8.80 -14.32
N GLY A 277 -5.99 -9.50 -14.36
CA GLY A 277 -4.75 -9.03 -14.96
C GLY A 277 -3.84 -8.22 -14.02
N GLU A 278 -3.20 -7.19 -14.55
CA GLU A 278 -2.22 -6.32 -13.87
C GLU A 278 -2.77 -5.60 -12.62
N PHE A 279 -4.09 -5.43 -12.53
CA PHE A 279 -4.74 -4.82 -11.37
C PHE A 279 -4.80 -5.78 -10.19
N VAL A 280 -5.09 -7.07 -10.43
CA VAL A 280 -5.10 -8.08 -9.35
C VAL A 280 -3.74 -8.18 -8.69
N GLN A 281 -2.66 -8.13 -9.47
CA GLN A 281 -1.30 -8.20 -8.93
C GLN A 281 -1.05 -7.09 -7.89
N ARG A 282 -1.52 -5.87 -8.18
CA ARG A 282 -1.38 -4.70 -7.28
C ARG A 282 -2.33 -4.77 -6.08
N LEU A 283 -3.55 -5.28 -6.27
CA LEU A 283 -4.54 -5.47 -5.21
C LEU A 283 -4.13 -6.60 -4.25
N ALA A 284 -3.58 -7.70 -4.76
CA ALA A 284 -3.06 -8.82 -3.97
C ALA A 284 -1.79 -8.44 -3.20
N ALA A 285 -0.98 -7.53 -3.76
CA ALA A 285 0.22 -6.98 -3.14
C ALA A 285 -0.04 -5.88 -2.10
N ALA A 286 -1.28 -5.39 -1.97
CA ALA A 286 -1.62 -4.38 -0.96
C ALA A 286 -1.46 -4.92 0.47
N ARG A 287 -1.21 -4.07 1.47
CA ARG A 287 -1.06 -4.53 2.86
C ARG A 287 -2.33 -5.14 3.44
N THR A 288 -3.47 -4.50 3.19
CA THR A 288 -4.77 -4.86 3.76
C THR A 288 -5.87 -4.75 2.71
N GLU A 289 -7.04 -5.34 2.98
CA GLU A 289 -8.22 -5.17 2.12
C GLU A 289 -8.64 -3.70 1.99
N GLU A 290 -8.51 -2.92 3.07
CA GLU A 290 -8.80 -1.49 3.05
C GLU A 290 -7.81 -0.74 2.14
N ASP A 291 -6.52 -1.11 2.19
CA ASP A 291 -5.52 -0.55 1.29
C ASP A 291 -5.80 -0.91 -0.18
N ALA A 292 -6.26 -2.13 -0.47
CA ALA A 292 -6.67 -2.53 -1.82
C ALA A 292 -7.86 -1.71 -2.33
N GLN A 293 -8.87 -1.46 -1.48
CA GLN A 293 -10.00 -0.58 -1.85
C GLN A 293 -9.55 0.87 -2.07
N LYS A 294 -8.70 1.42 -1.19
CA LYS A 294 -8.17 2.78 -1.34
C LYS A 294 -7.31 2.92 -2.61
N ALA A 295 -6.56 1.88 -2.96
CA ALA A 295 -5.80 1.83 -4.21
C ALA A 295 -6.73 1.92 -5.42
N ALA A 296 -7.81 1.12 -5.44
CA ALA A 296 -8.81 1.18 -6.51
C ALA A 296 -9.53 2.54 -6.58
N TRP A 297 -9.77 3.20 -5.45
CA TRP A 297 -10.33 4.56 -5.41
C TRP A 297 -9.38 5.58 -6.05
N LEU A 298 -8.12 5.57 -5.62
CA LEU A 298 -7.11 6.48 -6.14
C LEU A 298 -6.92 6.26 -7.65
N PHE A 299 -6.88 5.00 -8.09
CA PHE A 299 -6.84 4.63 -9.49
C PHE A 299 -8.00 5.26 -10.28
N ASN A 300 -9.25 5.08 -9.84
CA ASN A 300 -10.41 5.63 -10.55
C ASN A 300 -10.35 7.17 -10.64
N LEU A 301 -9.94 7.84 -9.58
CA LEU A 301 -9.76 9.30 -9.56
C LEU A 301 -8.70 9.75 -10.57
N LEU A 302 -7.50 9.17 -10.48
CA LEU A 302 -6.37 9.55 -11.33
C LEU A 302 -6.64 9.22 -12.80
N HIS A 303 -7.17 8.03 -13.07
CA HIS A 303 -7.35 7.51 -14.43
C HIS A 303 -8.47 8.21 -15.21
N TYR A 304 -9.63 8.44 -14.58
CA TYR A 304 -10.82 8.97 -15.27
C TYR A 304 -11.05 10.46 -15.06
N VAL A 305 -10.77 11.00 -13.86
CA VAL A 305 -11.09 12.41 -13.56
C VAL A 305 -9.90 13.31 -13.90
N VAL A 306 -8.69 12.95 -13.48
CA VAL A 306 -7.51 13.81 -13.63
C VAL A 306 -6.89 13.68 -15.02
N ARG A 307 -6.58 12.44 -15.44
CA ARG A 307 -5.80 12.15 -16.65
C ARG A 307 -6.52 12.40 -17.98
N THR A 308 -7.83 12.20 -18.01
CA THR A 308 -8.64 12.24 -19.24
C THR A 308 -8.58 13.58 -19.96
N TRP A 309 -8.73 14.67 -19.22
CA TRP A 309 -8.96 15.99 -19.79
C TRP A 309 -7.73 16.62 -20.47
N PRO A 310 -6.52 16.52 -19.91
CA PRO A 310 -5.32 16.96 -20.62
C PRO A 310 -5.20 16.37 -22.03
N TRP A 311 -5.47 15.07 -22.20
CA TRP A 311 -5.41 14.42 -23.51
C TRP A 311 -6.51 14.88 -24.46
N ILE A 312 -7.75 15.03 -23.98
CA ILE A 312 -8.86 15.51 -24.80
C ILE A 312 -8.62 16.95 -25.26
N ILE A 313 -8.11 17.82 -24.39
CA ILE A 313 -7.77 19.21 -24.74
C ILE A 313 -6.71 19.23 -25.85
N VAL A 314 -5.64 18.45 -25.70
CA VAL A 314 -4.57 18.34 -26.70
C VAL A 314 -5.13 17.79 -28.01
N ALA A 315 -6.01 16.79 -27.95
CA ALA A 315 -6.64 16.23 -29.13
C ALA A 315 -7.54 17.23 -29.88
N LEU A 316 -8.37 17.99 -29.16
CA LEU A 316 -9.20 19.05 -29.76
C LEU A 316 -8.32 20.11 -30.42
N ALA A 317 -7.25 20.54 -29.75
CA ALA A 317 -6.32 21.51 -30.30
C ALA A 317 -5.61 20.97 -31.55
N ALA A 318 -5.23 19.69 -31.56
CA ALA A 318 -4.61 19.06 -32.73
C ALA A 318 -5.54 19.05 -33.95
N VAL A 319 -6.83 18.76 -33.76
CA VAL A 319 -7.83 18.79 -34.86
C VAL A 319 -8.03 20.20 -35.40
N VAL A 320 -8.05 21.21 -34.53
CA VAL A 320 -8.22 22.61 -34.92
C VAL A 320 -6.98 23.16 -35.63
N ILE A 321 -5.78 22.83 -35.16
CA ILE A 321 -4.52 23.37 -35.68
C ILE A 321 -4.06 22.61 -36.94
N TYR A 322 -4.31 21.30 -37.01
CA TYR A 322 -3.87 20.43 -38.11
C TYR A 322 -5.06 19.65 -38.73
N PRO A 323 -5.99 20.34 -39.41
CA PRO A 323 -7.22 19.71 -39.93
C PRO A 323 -6.96 18.63 -40.99
N ASP A 324 -5.88 18.76 -41.77
CA ASP A 324 -5.56 17.87 -42.91
C ASP A 324 -4.49 16.81 -42.57
N LEU A 325 -4.30 16.50 -41.29
CA LEU A 325 -3.28 15.53 -40.87
C LEU A 325 -3.63 14.11 -41.36
N ALA A 326 -2.75 13.51 -42.17
CA ALA A 326 -2.98 12.18 -42.76
C ALA A 326 -3.15 11.07 -41.70
N ASP A 327 -2.37 11.13 -40.61
CA ASP A 327 -2.55 10.28 -39.43
C ASP A 327 -2.90 11.15 -38.21
N PRO A 328 -4.18 11.21 -37.81
CA PRO A 328 -4.62 11.98 -36.65
C PRO A 328 -3.94 11.59 -35.33
N GLU A 329 -3.42 10.36 -35.21
CA GLU A 329 -2.68 9.91 -34.03
C GLU A 329 -1.37 10.72 -33.84
N GLN A 330 -0.81 11.30 -34.92
CA GLN A 330 0.40 12.14 -34.87
C GLN A 330 0.16 13.56 -34.37
N GLY A 331 -1.10 13.98 -34.18
CA GLY A 331 -1.43 15.33 -33.73
C GLY A 331 -0.81 15.67 -32.38
N TYR A 332 -0.80 14.71 -31.45
CA TYR A 332 -0.21 14.89 -30.12
C TYR A 332 1.30 15.16 -30.15
N PRO A 333 2.16 14.30 -30.75
CA PRO A 333 3.60 14.58 -30.84
C PRO A 333 3.92 15.82 -31.69
N ARG A 334 3.09 16.14 -32.69
CA ARG A 334 3.29 17.35 -33.51
C ARG A 334 3.16 18.63 -32.69
N LEU A 335 2.11 18.73 -31.85
CA LEU A 335 1.92 19.88 -30.95
C LEU A 335 3.12 20.09 -30.00
N MET A 336 3.74 19.00 -29.54
CA MET A 336 4.91 19.08 -28.67
C MET A 336 6.09 19.74 -29.39
N LEU A 337 6.35 19.35 -30.64
CA LEU A 337 7.47 19.86 -31.42
C LEU A 337 7.31 21.32 -31.82
N ASP A 338 6.09 21.68 -32.24
CA ASP A 338 5.85 23.01 -32.79
C ASP A 338 5.73 24.08 -31.68
N PHE A 339 5.32 23.70 -30.46
CA PHE A 339 4.97 24.66 -29.41
C PHE A 339 5.79 24.59 -28.11
N LEU A 340 6.59 23.55 -27.87
CA LEU A 340 7.42 23.49 -26.66
C LEU A 340 8.83 24.03 -26.91
N PRO A 341 9.34 24.94 -26.06
CA PRO A 341 10.71 25.41 -26.16
C PRO A 341 11.70 24.31 -25.75
N THR A 342 12.96 24.52 -26.12
CA THR A 342 14.10 23.71 -25.69
C THR A 342 14.12 23.53 -24.16
N GLY A 343 14.47 22.32 -23.72
CA GLY A 343 14.43 21.90 -22.33
C GLY A 343 13.06 21.36 -21.92
N LEU A 344 11.99 22.12 -22.16
CA LEU A 344 10.62 21.64 -21.91
C LEU A 344 10.24 20.52 -22.89
N LEU A 345 10.63 20.64 -24.16
CA LEU A 345 10.46 19.56 -25.13
C LEU A 345 11.14 18.28 -24.63
N GLY A 346 12.41 18.34 -24.20
CA GLY A 346 13.12 17.19 -23.63
C GLY A 346 12.42 16.58 -22.41
N LEU A 347 11.86 17.41 -21.52
CA LEU A 347 11.10 16.93 -20.36
C LEU A 347 9.82 16.17 -20.76
N VAL A 348 9.07 16.70 -21.73
CA VAL A 348 7.85 16.03 -22.21
C VAL A 348 8.19 14.77 -23.00
N VAL A 349 9.26 14.76 -23.80
CA VAL A 349 9.75 13.53 -24.45
C VAL A 349 10.16 12.50 -23.40
N ALA A 350 10.89 12.88 -22.36
CA ALA A 350 11.21 12.00 -21.23
C ALA A 350 9.94 11.45 -20.55
N SER A 351 8.86 12.26 -20.48
CA SER A 351 7.56 11.81 -19.96
C SER A 351 6.85 10.77 -20.83
N LEU A 352 6.99 10.85 -22.16
CA LEU A 352 6.47 9.83 -23.08
C LEU A 352 7.27 8.54 -22.98
N VAL A 353 8.60 8.66 -22.90
CA VAL A 353 9.48 7.50 -22.63
C VAL A 353 9.12 6.87 -21.28
N ALA A 354 8.81 7.68 -20.27
CA ALA A 354 8.35 7.20 -18.97
C ALA A 354 7.03 6.44 -19.02
N ALA A 355 6.04 6.96 -19.74
CA ALA A 355 4.77 6.30 -19.98
C ALA A 355 4.97 4.93 -20.67
N PHE A 356 5.80 4.89 -21.71
CA PHE A 356 6.17 3.65 -22.39
C PHE A 356 6.82 2.63 -21.45
N MET A 357 7.82 3.05 -20.66
CA MET A 357 8.53 2.17 -19.74
C MET A 357 7.61 1.57 -18.66
N SER A 358 6.65 2.34 -18.14
CA SER A 358 5.66 1.86 -17.15
C SER A 358 4.81 0.72 -17.70
N THR A 359 4.27 0.88 -18.91
CA THR A 359 3.40 -0.14 -19.53
C THR A 359 4.19 -1.36 -19.99
N VAL A 360 5.38 -1.17 -20.57
CA VAL A 360 6.27 -2.28 -20.97
C VAL A 360 6.70 -3.08 -19.76
N SER A 361 7.18 -2.43 -18.69
CA SER A 361 7.63 -3.13 -17.47
C SER A 361 6.50 -3.91 -16.81
N THR A 362 5.31 -3.32 -16.73
CA THR A 362 4.13 -4.00 -16.18
C THR A 362 3.72 -5.20 -17.03
N THR A 363 3.65 -5.05 -18.35
CA THR A 363 3.24 -6.13 -19.27
C THR A 363 4.23 -7.29 -19.25
N ILE A 364 5.54 -6.98 -19.23
CA ILE A 364 6.59 -7.99 -19.11
C ILE A 364 6.47 -8.72 -17.77
N ASN A 365 6.40 -8.01 -16.65
CA ASN A 365 6.36 -8.61 -15.31
C ASN A 365 5.09 -9.45 -15.10
N TRP A 366 3.94 -8.95 -15.55
CA TRP A 366 2.67 -9.68 -15.49
C TRP A 366 2.71 -10.94 -16.36
N SER A 367 3.14 -10.83 -17.62
CA SER A 367 3.22 -12.00 -18.52
C SER A 367 4.22 -13.04 -18.00
N ALA A 368 5.38 -12.60 -17.51
CA ALA A 368 6.36 -13.48 -16.89
C ALA A 368 5.81 -14.18 -15.66
N SER A 369 4.99 -13.51 -14.84
CA SER A 369 4.36 -14.13 -13.68
C SER A 369 3.46 -15.31 -14.07
N TYR A 370 2.69 -15.19 -15.15
CA TYR A 370 1.84 -16.27 -15.64
C TYR A 370 2.66 -17.42 -16.24
N LEU A 371 3.57 -17.11 -17.16
CA LEU A 371 4.36 -18.14 -17.84
C LEU A 371 5.25 -18.90 -16.84
N THR A 372 5.73 -18.23 -15.80
CA THR A 372 6.57 -18.88 -14.78
C THR A 372 5.74 -19.59 -13.72
N ASN A 373 4.78 -18.92 -13.09
CA ASN A 373 4.03 -19.51 -11.97
C ASN A 373 2.98 -20.52 -12.47
N ASP A 374 2.22 -20.16 -13.50
CA ASP A 374 1.05 -20.91 -13.94
C ASP A 374 1.34 -21.96 -15.01
N LEU A 375 2.49 -21.85 -15.71
CA LEU A 375 2.94 -22.86 -16.67
C LEU A 375 4.18 -23.59 -16.17
N TYR A 376 5.30 -22.89 -15.99
CA TYR A 376 6.58 -23.53 -15.67
C TYR A 376 6.58 -24.24 -14.33
N VAL A 377 6.36 -23.53 -13.22
CA VAL A 377 6.33 -24.12 -11.88
C VAL A 377 5.19 -25.13 -11.77
N ARG A 378 4.01 -24.78 -12.26
CA ARG A 378 2.83 -25.65 -12.10
C ARG A 378 2.88 -26.97 -12.87
N PHE A 379 3.42 -26.98 -14.10
CA PHE A 379 3.35 -28.14 -15.00
C PHE A 379 4.71 -28.71 -15.43
N LEU A 380 5.76 -27.90 -15.51
CA LEU A 380 7.08 -28.37 -15.98
C LEU A 380 8.03 -28.71 -14.82
N ARG A 381 8.10 -27.87 -13.78
CA ARG A 381 9.01 -28.02 -12.64
C ARG A 381 8.34 -27.66 -11.30
N PRO A 382 7.51 -28.57 -10.71
CA PRO A 382 6.79 -28.33 -9.45
C PRO A 382 7.67 -28.09 -8.21
N HIS A 383 8.92 -28.55 -8.23
CA HIS A 383 9.87 -28.42 -7.13
C HIS A 383 11.02 -27.46 -7.45
N ALA A 384 10.79 -26.49 -8.33
CA ALA A 384 11.77 -25.47 -8.67
C ALA A 384 12.20 -24.68 -7.43
N THR A 385 13.50 -24.51 -7.26
CA THR A 385 14.09 -23.63 -6.25
C THR A 385 13.75 -22.16 -6.53
N ALA A 386 13.90 -21.29 -5.54
CA ALA A 386 13.69 -19.85 -5.71
C ALA A 386 14.57 -19.27 -6.83
N SER A 387 15.85 -19.68 -6.90
CA SER A 387 16.78 -19.27 -7.95
C SER A 387 16.36 -19.73 -9.35
N GLU A 388 15.91 -20.98 -9.50
CA GLU A 388 15.41 -21.50 -10.78
C GLU A 388 14.15 -20.76 -11.23
N THR A 389 13.27 -20.44 -10.28
CA THR A 389 12.03 -19.74 -10.59
C THR A 389 12.28 -18.31 -11.04
N VAL A 390 13.20 -17.59 -10.38
CA VAL A 390 13.62 -16.25 -10.81
C VAL A 390 14.31 -16.32 -12.18
N ALA A 391 15.13 -17.33 -12.44
CA ALA A 391 15.75 -17.53 -13.75
C ALA A 391 14.68 -17.77 -14.84
N ALA A 392 13.69 -18.62 -14.58
CA ALA A 392 12.57 -18.86 -15.48
C ALA A 392 11.77 -17.58 -15.74
N ALA A 393 11.48 -16.76 -14.72
CA ALA A 393 10.85 -15.45 -14.87
C ALA A 393 11.63 -14.50 -15.78
N ARG A 394 12.97 -14.50 -15.70
CA ARG A 394 13.81 -13.68 -16.59
C ARG A 394 13.76 -14.18 -18.03
N VAL A 395 13.83 -15.50 -18.25
CA VAL A 395 13.75 -16.09 -19.59
C VAL A 395 12.38 -15.83 -20.23
N THR A 396 11.28 -16.01 -19.48
CA THR A 396 9.94 -15.73 -19.99
C THR A 396 9.71 -14.25 -20.26
N SER A 397 10.30 -13.36 -19.46
CA SER A 397 10.31 -11.91 -19.72
C SER A 397 10.99 -11.56 -21.05
N VAL A 398 12.16 -12.15 -21.32
CA VAL A 398 12.87 -11.99 -22.60
C VAL A 398 12.00 -12.49 -23.75
N LEU A 399 11.44 -13.69 -23.62
CA LEU A 399 10.62 -14.31 -24.67
C LEU A 399 9.41 -13.45 -25.04
N VAL A 400 8.64 -12.97 -24.05
CA VAL A 400 7.47 -12.11 -24.29
C VAL A 400 7.90 -10.80 -24.95
N THR A 401 9.05 -10.25 -24.56
CA THR A 401 9.59 -9.02 -25.16
C THR A 401 9.94 -9.20 -26.63
N VAL A 402 10.62 -10.31 -26.97
CA VAL A 402 10.97 -10.64 -28.36
C VAL A 402 9.71 -10.87 -29.20
N LEU A 403 8.72 -11.58 -28.69
CA LEU A 403 7.45 -11.81 -29.39
C LEU A 403 6.67 -10.51 -29.61
N GLY A 404 6.64 -9.63 -28.60
CA GLY A 404 6.00 -8.31 -28.72
C GLY A 404 6.70 -7.41 -29.73
N ALA A 405 8.03 -7.40 -29.72
CA ALA A 405 8.83 -6.68 -30.73
C ALA A 405 8.55 -7.22 -32.13
N ALA A 406 8.58 -8.54 -32.32
CA ALA A 406 8.26 -9.19 -33.60
C ALA A 406 6.86 -8.84 -34.09
N ALA A 407 5.84 -8.85 -33.21
CA ALA A 407 4.48 -8.44 -33.58
C ALA A 407 4.38 -6.94 -33.92
N ALA A 408 5.21 -6.08 -33.31
CA ALA A 408 5.24 -4.65 -33.61
C ALA A 408 5.74 -4.37 -35.03
N PHE A 409 6.67 -5.18 -35.58
CA PHE A 409 7.14 -5.05 -36.97
C PHE A 409 6.02 -5.16 -38.02
N TYR A 410 4.91 -5.84 -37.69
CA TYR A 410 3.80 -6.10 -38.62
C TYR A 410 2.55 -5.29 -38.31
N SER A 411 2.63 -4.31 -37.41
CA SER A 411 1.48 -3.55 -36.92
C SER A 411 1.51 -2.12 -37.46
N GLU A 412 0.41 -1.65 -38.03
CA GLU A 412 0.35 -0.32 -38.68
C GLU A 412 -0.50 0.71 -37.92
N ASN A 413 -1.55 0.26 -37.21
CA ASN A 413 -2.55 1.14 -36.60
C ASN A 413 -2.85 0.77 -35.13
N VAL A 414 -2.72 1.75 -34.23
CA VAL A 414 -2.90 1.59 -32.78
C VAL A 414 -4.37 1.28 -32.45
N THR A 415 -5.30 2.02 -33.04
CA THR A 415 -6.75 1.83 -32.87
C THR A 415 -7.21 0.41 -33.28
N THR A 416 -6.69 -0.13 -34.39
CA THR A 416 -7.02 -1.47 -34.88
C THR A 416 -6.55 -2.55 -33.91
N LEU A 417 -5.30 -2.46 -33.44
CA LEU A 417 -4.76 -3.39 -32.44
C LEU A 417 -5.54 -3.32 -31.12
N PHE A 418 -5.88 -2.11 -30.66
CA PHE A 418 -6.66 -1.91 -29.44
C PHE A 418 -8.03 -2.63 -29.52
N ARG A 419 -8.74 -2.45 -30.63
CA ARG A 419 -10.03 -3.12 -30.89
C ARG A 419 -9.89 -4.64 -31.02
N LEU A 420 -8.80 -5.12 -31.64
CA LEU A 420 -8.52 -6.55 -31.73
C LEU A 420 -8.36 -7.18 -30.34
N ILE A 421 -7.62 -6.52 -29.45
CA ILE A 421 -7.45 -6.97 -28.05
C ILE A 421 -8.79 -7.01 -27.32
N ILE A 422 -9.66 -6.01 -27.51
CA ILE A 422 -11.01 -5.98 -26.91
C ILE A 422 -11.86 -7.14 -27.45
N ALA A 423 -11.88 -7.34 -28.77
CA ALA A 423 -12.65 -8.39 -29.42
C ALA A 423 -12.25 -9.79 -28.92
N MET A 424 -10.94 -10.12 -28.92
CA MET A 424 -10.43 -11.40 -28.41
C MET A 424 -10.64 -11.60 -26.91
N GLY A 425 -10.80 -10.51 -26.15
CA GLY A 425 -11.12 -10.56 -24.72
C GLY A 425 -12.61 -10.58 -24.41
N THR A 426 -13.49 -10.42 -25.38
CA THR A 426 -14.93 -10.35 -25.17
C THR A 426 -15.53 -11.74 -25.13
N GLY A 427 -16.47 -11.98 -24.22
CA GLY A 427 -17.13 -13.28 -24.05
C GLY A 427 -17.02 -13.86 -22.63
N PRO A 428 -15.82 -14.03 -22.04
CA PRO A 428 -15.68 -14.69 -20.74
C PRO A 428 -16.12 -13.83 -19.55
N GLY A 429 -16.33 -12.51 -19.73
CA GLY A 429 -16.49 -11.59 -18.62
C GLY A 429 -17.65 -11.90 -17.67
N LEU A 430 -18.79 -12.39 -18.16
CA LEU A 430 -19.91 -12.76 -17.30
C LEU A 430 -19.59 -13.97 -16.41
N VAL A 431 -18.90 -14.98 -16.96
CA VAL A 431 -18.48 -16.16 -16.19
C VAL A 431 -17.47 -15.76 -15.11
N LEU A 432 -16.55 -14.84 -15.44
CA LEU A 432 -15.55 -14.32 -14.51
C LEU A 432 -16.15 -13.49 -13.38
N ILE A 433 -17.32 -12.86 -13.58
CA ILE A 433 -18.09 -12.23 -12.49
C ILE A 433 -18.83 -13.31 -11.69
N LEU A 434 -19.57 -14.20 -12.36
CA LEU A 434 -20.46 -15.15 -11.71
C LEU A 434 -19.72 -16.18 -10.85
N ARG A 435 -18.47 -16.55 -11.19
CA ARG A 435 -17.67 -17.49 -10.40
C ARG A 435 -17.49 -17.09 -8.93
N TRP A 436 -17.54 -15.78 -8.64
CA TRP A 436 -17.46 -15.24 -7.28
C TRP A 436 -18.75 -15.39 -6.50
N PHE A 437 -19.91 -15.35 -7.16
CA PHE A 437 -21.22 -15.22 -6.51
C PHE A 437 -22.14 -16.44 -6.70
N TRP A 438 -21.75 -17.37 -7.57
CA TRP A 438 -22.57 -18.52 -7.94
C TRP A 438 -21.80 -19.83 -7.85
N TRP A 439 -22.30 -20.74 -7.01
CA TRP A 439 -21.74 -22.07 -6.80
C TRP A 439 -21.68 -22.92 -8.08
N ARG A 440 -22.59 -22.70 -9.03
CA ARG A 440 -22.79 -23.59 -10.20
C ARG A 440 -21.69 -23.45 -11.27
N ILE A 441 -21.02 -22.30 -11.32
CA ILE A 441 -19.89 -22.10 -12.23
C ILE A 441 -18.78 -23.09 -11.88
N ASN A 442 -18.26 -23.77 -12.91
CA ASN A 442 -17.19 -24.76 -12.82
C ASN A 442 -16.09 -24.46 -13.86
N ALA A 443 -14.98 -25.19 -13.79
CA ALA A 443 -13.81 -24.92 -14.63
C ALA A 443 -14.10 -25.03 -16.15
N TRP A 444 -14.98 -25.95 -16.56
CA TRP A 444 -15.33 -26.13 -17.98
C TRP A 444 -16.15 -24.97 -18.55
N ALA A 445 -17.04 -24.39 -17.75
CA ALA A 445 -17.78 -23.20 -18.13
C ALA A 445 -16.83 -22.02 -18.38
N GLU A 446 -15.88 -21.78 -17.48
CA GLU A 446 -14.89 -20.70 -17.64
C GLU A 446 -13.96 -20.96 -18.82
N LEU A 447 -13.48 -22.20 -18.99
CA LEU A 447 -12.61 -22.58 -20.10
C LEU A 447 -13.31 -22.41 -21.46
N SER A 448 -14.54 -22.92 -21.59
CA SER A 448 -15.31 -22.80 -22.83
C SER A 448 -15.65 -21.35 -23.16
N ALA A 449 -16.00 -20.53 -22.17
CA ALA A 449 -16.24 -19.10 -22.38
C ALA A 449 -14.99 -18.37 -22.87
N MET A 450 -13.82 -18.66 -22.27
CA MET A 450 -12.56 -18.06 -22.66
C MET A 450 -12.13 -18.45 -24.08
N VAL A 451 -12.15 -19.74 -24.39
CA VAL A 451 -11.71 -20.25 -25.70
C VAL A 451 -12.68 -19.79 -26.80
N ALA A 452 -14.00 -19.87 -26.56
CA ALA A 452 -14.98 -19.39 -27.51
C ALA A 452 -14.87 -17.88 -27.75
N GLY A 453 -14.74 -17.07 -26.69
CA GLY A 453 -14.56 -15.62 -26.81
C GLY A 453 -13.31 -15.26 -27.63
N PHE A 454 -12.20 -15.94 -27.38
CA PHE A 454 -10.96 -15.75 -28.14
C PHE A 454 -11.13 -16.11 -29.62
N ILE A 455 -11.63 -17.32 -29.94
CA ILE A 455 -11.79 -17.81 -31.31
C ILE A 455 -12.78 -16.95 -32.09
N VAL A 456 -13.94 -16.65 -31.51
CA VAL A 456 -14.98 -15.85 -32.18
C VAL A 456 -14.52 -14.40 -32.32
N GLY A 457 -13.87 -13.82 -31.30
CA GLY A 457 -13.32 -12.47 -31.36
C GLY A 457 -12.23 -12.31 -32.42
N LEU A 458 -11.33 -13.28 -32.54
CA LEU A 458 -10.30 -13.32 -33.57
C LEU A 458 -10.92 -13.53 -34.96
N GLY A 459 -11.80 -14.52 -35.10
CA GLY A 459 -12.47 -14.85 -36.36
C GLY A 459 -13.25 -13.67 -36.94
N THR A 460 -14.04 -13.00 -36.10
CA THR A 460 -14.84 -11.83 -36.51
C THR A 460 -14.03 -10.55 -36.73
N SER A 461 -12.72 -10.56 -36.42
CA SER A 461 -11.82 -9.42 -36.61
C SER A 461 -10.85 -9.58 -37.77
N VAL A 462 -10.40 -10.82 -38.06
CA VAL A 462 -9.31 -11.08 -39.02
C VAL A 462 -9.73 -11.94 -40.21
N VAL A 463 -10.71 -12.85 -40.05
CA VAL A 463 -11.10 -13.78 -41.12
C VAL A 463 -12.07 -13.08 -42.08
N PRO A 464 -11.71 -12.79 -43.35
CA PRO A 464 -12.47 -11.89 -44.22
C PRO A 464 -13.97 -12.24 -44.37
N VAL A 465 -14.31 -13.52 -44.41
CA VAL A 465 -15.69 -14.02 -44.56
C VAL A 465 -16.55 -13.77 -43.30
N LEU A 466 -15.92 -13.63 -42.13
CA LEU A 466 -16.58 -13.47 -40.84
C LEU A 466 -16.42 -12.05 -40.26
N VAL A 467 -15.72 -11.13 -40.95
CA VAL A 467 -15.47 -9.78 -40.43
C VAL A 467 -16.79 -9.02 -40.27
N ILE A 468 -17.05 -8.56 -39.04
CA ILE A 468 -18.19 -7.70 -38.73
C ILE A 468 -17.68 -6.26 -38.64
N SER A 469 -18.01 -5.41 -39.61
CA SER A 469 -17.50 -4.03 -39.68
C SER A 469 -17.90 -3.18 -38.48
N ASP A 470 -19.17 -3.24 -38.07
CA ASP A 470 -19.68 -2.54 -36.90
C ASP A 470 -19.12 -3.14 -35.61
N PHE A 471 -18.37 -2.34 -34.85
CA PHE A 471 -17.67 -2.83 -33.66
C PHE A 471 -18.65 -3.25 -32.56
N GLY A 472 -19.74 -2.50 -32.35
CA GLY A 472 -20.77 -2.87 -31.38
C GLY A 472 -21.43 -4.21 -31.67
N LEU A 473 -21.85 -4.41 -32.92
CA LEU A 473 -22.43 -5.67 -33.38
C LEU A 473 -21.43 -6.82 -33.23
N ARG A 474 -20.14 -6.57 -33.52
CA ARG A 474 -19.07 -7.56 -33.31
C ARG A 474 -19.03 -8.01 -31.85
N LEU A 475 -18.99 -7.08 -30.90
CA LEU A 475 -18.98 -7.41 -29.47
C LEU A 475 -20.25 -8.17 -29.04
N LEU A 476 -21.42 -7.76 -29.52
CA LEU A 476 -22.70 -8.43 -29.24
C LEU A 476 -22.71 -9.86 -29.75
N VAL A 477 -22.26 -10.09 -30.99
CA VAL A 477 -22.18 -11.42 -31.59
C VAL A 477 -21.16 -12.28 -30.84
N THR A 478 -19.97 -11.75 -30.54
CA THR A 478 -18.95 -12.49 -29.77
C THR A 478 -19.48 -12.89 -28.38
N ALA A 479 -20.08 -11.96 -27.64
CA ALA A 479 -20.64 -12.25 -26.31
C ALA A 479 -21.83 -13.22 -26.38
N GLY A 480 -22.70 -13.06 -27.38
CA GLY A 480 -23.86 -13.91 -27.61
C GLY A 480 -23.48 -15.36 -27.93
N ILE A 481 -22.61 -15.58 -28.92
CA ILE A 481 -22.12 -16.91 -29.29
C ILE A 481 -21.37 -17.54 -28.11
N THR A 482 -20.50 -16.77 -27.45
CA THR A 482 -19.77 -17.28 -26.28
C THR A 482 -20.72 -17.74 -25.19
N THR A 483 -21.77 -16.96 -24.91
CA THR A 483 -22.81 -17.32 -23.93
C THR A 483 -23.61 -18.55 -24.33
N ALA A 484 -23.97 -18.66 -25.61
CA ALA A 484 -24.62 -19.84 -26.17
C ALA A 484 -23.75 -21.11 -26.08
N ILE A 485 -22.43 -20.98 -25.92
CA ILE A 485 -21.51 -22.11 -25.74
C ILE A 485 -21.32 -22.44 -24.26
N TRP A 486 -20.93 -21.47 -23.43
CA TRP A 486 -20.53 -21.78 -22.05
C TRP A 486 -21.71 -22.15 -21.15
N VAL A 487 -22.92 -21.64 -21.41
CA VAL A 487 -24.12 -21.99 -20.62
C VAL A 487 -24.47 -23.47 -20.78
N PRO A 488 -24.62 -24.04 -21.99
CA PRO A 488 -24.77 -25.48 -22.16
C PRO A 488 -23.63 -26.28 -21.53
N VAL A 489 -22.37 -25.86 -21.72
CA VAL A 489 -21.22 -26.55 -21.11
C VAL A 489 -21.34 -26.57 -19.58
N MET A 490 -21.71 -25.45 -18.95
CA MET A 490 -21.96 -25.38 -17.52
C MET A 490 -23.04 -26.39 -17.11
N LEU A 491 -24.17 -26.42 -17.81
CA LEU A 491 -25.30 -27.28 -17.48
C LEU A 491 -25.00 -28.77 -17.66
N LEU A 492 -24.28 -29.13 -18.72
CA LEU A 492 -23.93 -30.52 -19.06
C LEU A 492 -22.77 -31.08 -18.22
N THR A 493 -21.92 -30.21 -17.68
CA THR A 493 -20.80 -30.63 -16.83
C THR A 493 -21.19 -30.66 -15.35
N ARG A 494 -20.58 -31.58 -14.60
CA ARG A 494 -20.87 -31.76 -13.18
C ARG A 494 -20.47 -30.50 -12.38
N PRO A 495 -21.26 -30.09 -11.38
CA PRO A 495 -20.85 -29.03 -10.45
C PRO A 495 -19.66 -29.47 -9.60
N GLU A 496 -18.94 -28.49 -9.03
CA GLU A 496 -17.82 -28.72 -8.12
C GLU A 496 -18.25 -29.42 -6.84
N SER A 497 -17.32 -30.16 -6.20
CA SER A 497 -17.63 -30.86 -4.96
C SER A 497 -17.94 -29.87 -3.82
N PRO A 498 -18.86 -30.21 -2.90
CA PRO A 498 -19.18 -29.36 -1.76
C PRO A 498 -17.95 -28.98 -0.93
N GLU A 499 -16.99 -29.88 -0.76
CA GLU A 499 -15.78 -29.65 0.05
C GLU A 499 -14.86 -28.58 -0.57
N ARG A 500 -14.74 -28.58 -1.90
CA ARG A 500 -14.00 -27.56 -2.64
C ARG A 500 -14.68 -26.19 -2.49
N LEU A 501 -16.00 -26.17 -2.66
CA LEU A 501 -16.82 -24.96 -2.50
C LEU A 501 -16.77 -24.42 -1.06
N ASP A 502 -16.83 -25.29 -0.05
CA ASP A 502 -16.73 -24.94 1.36
C ASP A 502 -15.34 -24.33 1.67
N THR A 503 -14.27 -24.87 1.07
CA THR A 503 -12.90 -24.34 1.21
C THR A 503 -12.77 -22.94 0.61
N PHE A 504 -13.22 -22.76 -0.63
CA PHE A 504 -13.23 -21.45 -1.30
C PHE A 504 -14.05 -20.43 -0.49
N TYR A 505 -15.25 -20.82 -0.05
CA TYR A 505 -16.15 -19.96 0.70
C TYR A 505 -15.56 -19.54 2.06
N ARG A 506 -14.92 -20.45 2.81
CA ARG A 506 -14.25 -20.10 4.08
C ARG A 506 -13.10 -19.10 3.91
N LYS A 507 -12.32 -19.22 2.82
CA LYS A 507 -11.19 -18.35 2.52
C LYS A 507 -11.64 -16.97 2.03
N VAL A 508 -12.52 -16.91 1.03
CA VAL A 508 -12.88 -15.66 0.32
C VAL A 508 -14.11 -14.97 0.93
N ARG A 509 -15.06 -15.74 1.47
CA ARG A 509 -16.34 -15.27 2.04
C ARG A 509 -17.12 -14.32 1.11
N PRO A 510 -17.32 -14.69 -0.16
CA PRO A 510 -18.05 -13.86 -1.10
C PRO A 510 -19.51 -13.68 -0.67
N GLY A 511 -20.07 -12.51 -0.97
CA GLY A 511 -21.50 -12.24 -0.77
C GLY A 511 -22.41 -12.97 -1.76
N GLY A 512 -23.71 -12.67 -1.71
CA GLY A 512 -24.68 -13.07 -2.72
C GLY A 512 -25.48 -14.34 -2.43
N PRO A 513 -26.59 -14.56 -3.16
CA PRO A 513 -27.53 -15.63 -2.89
C PRO A 513 -27.01 -17.02 -3.27
N GLY A 514 -26.07 -17.11 -4.22
CA GLY A 514 -25.54 -18.37 -4.72
C GLY A 514 -24.71 -19.18 -3.71
N TRP A 515 -24.40 -18.62 -2.53
CA TRP A 515 -23.68 -19.33 -1.47
C TRP A 515 -24.57 -19.72 -0.29
N ALA A 516 -25.91 -19.74 -0.45
CA ALA A 516 -26.84 -20.09 0.62
C ALA A 516 -26.57 -21.48 1.24
N LEU A 517 -26.19 -22.47 0.43
CA LEU A 517 -25.88 -23.82 0.91
C LEU A 517 -24.57 -23.82 1.71
N GLN A 518 -23.51 -23.22 1.17
CA GLN A 518 -22.19 -23.15 1.81
C GLN A 518 -22.22 -22.31 3.09
N ARG A 519 -23.04 -21.26 3.15
CA ARG A 519 -23.33 -20.52 4.38
C ARG A 519 -23.85 -21.43 5.48
N ARG A 520 -24.87 -22.24 5.17
CA ARG A 520 -25.44 -23.21 6.12
C ARG A 520 -24.45 -24.31 6.52
N ARG A 521 -23.67 -24.82 5.56
CA ARG A 521 -22.69 -25.90 5.79
C ARG A 521 -21.47 -25.46 6.60
N THR A 522 -20.96 -24.25 6.33
CA THR A 522 -19.74 -23.75 6.95
C THR A 522 -20.00 -22.95 8.23
N GLY A 523 -21.21 -22.43 8.42
CA GLY A 523 -21.55 -21.55 9.54
C GLY A 523 -20.88 -20.17 9.47
N VAL A 524 -20.29 -19.81 8.32
CA VAL A 524 -19.56 -18.54 8.15
C VAL A 524 -20.42 -17.54 7.37
N GLU A 525 -20.68 -16.39 7.97
CA GLU A 525 -21.38 -15.29 7.29
C GLU A 525 -20.48 -14.60 6.25
N PRO A 526 -21.07 -14.07 5.15
CA PRO A 526 -20.32 -13.32 4.16
C PRO A 526 -19.84 -12.00 4.78
N ASP A 527 -18.71 -11.53 4.28
CA ASP A 527 -18.07 -10.32 4.82
C ASP A 527 -18.80 -9.01 4.43
N SER A 528 -19.49 -9.01 3.29
CA SER A 528 -20.38 -7.91 2.90
C SER A 528 -21.62 -8.43 2.20
N GLY A 529 -22.72 -7.68 2.34
CA GLY A 529 -23.95 -7.92 1.60
C GLY A 529 -23.82 -7.37 0.18
N LEU A 530 -23.96 -8.24 -0.83
CA LEU A 530 -23.87 -7.87 -2.24
C LEU A 530 -24.81 -6.70 -2.61
N GLY A 531 -26.01 -6.63 -2.03
CA GLY A 531 -26.93 -5.52 -2.27
C GLY A 531 -26.40 -4.16 -1.79
N ALA A 532 -25.69 -4.14 -0.66
CA ALA A 532 -25.05 -2.91 -0.16
C ALA A 532 -23.86 -2.51 -1.06
N ASP A 533 -23.10 -3.50 -1.55
CA ASP A 533 -21.99 -3.25 -2.48
C ASP A 533 -22.49 -2.73 -3.83
N LEU A 534 -23.58 -3.28 -4.37
CA LEU A 534 -24.23 -2.77 -5.59
C LEU A 534 -24.77 -1.35 -5.40
N GLY A 535 -25.34 -1.04 -4.22
CA GLY A 535 -25.73 0.34 -3.89
C GLY A 535 -24.54 1.32 -3.87
N ARG A 536 -23.37 0.87 -3.37
CA ARG A 536 -22.13 1.65 -3.42
C ARG A 536 -21.60 1.78 -4.85
N VAL A 537 -21.72 0.74 -5.68
CA VAL A 537 -21.38 0.82 -7.11
C VAL A 537 -22.23 1.91 -7.78
N GLY A 538 -23.56 1.88 -7.64
CA GLY A 538 -24.43 2.91 -8.24
C GLY A 538 -24.04 4.33 -7.83
N ALA A 539 -23.85 4.56 -6.53
CA ALA A 539 -23.42 5.86 -6.02
C ALA A 539 -21.98 6.23 -6.44
N GLY A 540 -21.10 5.23 -6.59
CA GLY A 540 -19.75 5.38 -7.11
C GLY A 540 -19.70 5.77 -8.58
N LEU A 541 -20.61 5.23 -9.41
CA LEU A 541 -20.75 5.64 -10.82
C LEU A 541 -21.19 7.08 -10.94
N MET A 542 -22.17 7.51 -10.12
CA MET A 542 -22.60 8.90 -10.04
C MET A 542 -21.43 9.82 -9.66
N LEU A 543 -20.63 9.41 -8.69
CA LEU A 543 -19.44 10.17 -8.28
C LEU A 543 -18.38 10.21 -9.39
N LEU A 544 -18.04 9.08 -9.99
CA LEU A 544 -17.00 8.98 -11.01
C LEU A 544 -17.35 9.79 -12.26
N PHE A 545 -18.47 9.45 -12.91
CA PHE A 545 -18.90 10.10 -14.14
C PHE A 545 -19.35 11.54 -13.89
N GLY A 546 -20.02 11.81 -12.75
CA GLY A 546 -20.39 13.16 -12.37
C GLY A 546 -19.16 14.06 -12.21
N SER A 547 -18.11 13.59 -11.52
CA SER A 547 -16.88 14.38 -11.35
C SER A 547 -16.12 14.53 -12.66
N MET A 548 -15.98 13.44 -13.43
CA MET A 548 -15.31 13.46 -14.73
C MET A 548 -15.96 14.46 -15.68
N PHE A 549 -17.29 14.37 -15.89
CA PHE A 549 -18.00 15.27 -16.78
C PHE A 549 -18.16 16.69 -16.23
N ALA A 550 -18.17 16.88 -14.90
CA ALA A 550 -18.15 18.21 -14.31
C ALA A 550 -16.84 18.96 -14.62
N VAL A 551 -15.69 18.30 -14.45
CA VAL A 551 -14.38 18.86 -14.81
C VAL A 551 -14.33 19.16 -16.31
N GLY A 552 -14.80 18.23 -17.14
CA GLY A 552 -14.87 18.41 -18.58
C GLY A 552 -15.71 19.58 -19.04
N ALA A 553 -16.94 19.65 -18.55
CA ALA A 553 -17.84 20.74 -18.88
C ALA A 553 -17.30 22.09 -18.40
N ALA A 554 -16.60 22.13 -17.26
CA ALA A 554 -15.93 23.35 -16.79
C ALA A 554 -14.80 23.77 -17.74
N VAL A 555 -13.94 22.83 -18.16
CA VAL A 555 -12.86 23.08 -19.14
C VAL A 555 -13.42 23.55 -20.49
N LEU A 556 -14.53 22.97 -20.94
CA LEU A 556 -15.21 23.32 -22.19
C LEU A 556 -16.14 24.55 -22.07
N GLN A 557 -16.06 25.30 -20.96
CA GLN A 557 -16.85 26.50 -20.71
C GLN A 557 -18.38 26.31 -20.80
N ARG A 558 -18.87 25.15 -20.34
CA ARG A 558 -20.29 24.79 -20.25
C ARG A 558 -20.75 24.78 -18.78
N PRO A 559 -20.98 25.95 -18.14
CA PRO A 559 -21.20 26.05 -16.70
C PRO A 559 -22.44 25.31 -16.21
N THR A 560 -23.53 25.33 -16.99
CA THR A 560 -24.78 24.61 -16.65
C THR A 560 -24.57 23.11 -16.60
N THR A 561 -23.91 22.53 -17.62
CA THR A 561 -23.59 21.10 -17.65
C THR A 561 -22.63 20.74 -16.52
N ALA A 562 -21.62 21.59 -16.25
CA ALA A 562 -20.67 21.38 -15.16
C ALA A 562 -21.36 21.33 -13.80
N PHE A 563 -22.29 22.27 -13.55
CA PHE A 563 -23.08 22.31 -12.33
C PHE A 563 -23.96 21.06 -12.18
N ILE A 564 -24.69 20.65 -13.23
CA ILE A 564 -25.53 19.45 -13.20
C ILE A 564 -24.69 18.20 -12.88
N CYS A 565 -23.57 18.01 -13.56
CA CYS A 565 -22.67 16.88 -13.31
C CYS A 565 -22.06 16.91 -11.90
N ALA A 566 -21.71 18.10 -11.38
CA ALA A 566 -21.22 18.27 -10.01
C ALA A 566 -22.29 17.92 -8.97
N VAL A 567 -23.55 18.28 -9.21
CA VAL A 567 -24.68 17.88 -8.35
C VAL A 567 -24.85 16.36 -8.37
N VAL A 568 -24.78 15.71 -9.53
CA VAL A 568 -24.83 14.24 -9.63
C VAL A 568 -23.71 13.59 -8.80
N ALA A 569 -22.49 14.13 -8.87
CA ALA A 569 -21.37 13.67 -8.06
C ALA A 569 -21.63 13.86 -6.55
N ALA A 570 -22.13 15.04 -6.15
CA ALA A 570 -22.45 15.35 -4.76
C ALA A 570 -23.55 14.43 -4.19
N VAL A 571 -24.58 14.12 -4.98
CA VAL A 571 -25.62 13.14 -4.62
C VAL A 571 -25.01 11.76 -4.45
N GLY A 572 -24.10 11.33 -5.34
CA GLY A 572 -23.33 10.10 -5.18
C GLY A 572 -22.58 10.03 -3.86
N VAL A 573 -21.87 11.10 -3.48
CA VAL A 573 -21.18 11.20 -2.16
C VAL A 573 -22.17 11.12 -1.00
N ALA A 574 -23.31 11.81 -1.09
CA ALA A 574 -24.33 11.79 -0.05
C ALA A 574 -24.90 10.37 0.16
N ILE A 575 -25.20 9.65 -0.93
CA ILE A 575 -25.65 8.25 -0.88
C ILE A 575 -24.57 7.36 -0.27
N LEU A 576 -23.31 7.50 -0.68
CA LEU A 576 -22.20 6.72 -0.09
C LEU A 576 -22.06 6.95 1.42
N ARG A 577 -22.15 8.20 1.86
CA ARG A 577 -22.13 8.56 3.30
C ARG A 577 -23.32 7.97 4.03
N TRP A 578 -24.51 7.98 3.42
CA TRP A 578 -25.72 7.40 3.98
C TRP A 578 -25.63 5.88 4.10
N ILE A 579 -25.17 5.17 3.07
CA ILE A 579 -24.94 3.71 3.11
C ILE A 579 -23.93 3.38 4.22
N ARG A 580 -22.83 4.14 4.32
CA ARG A 580 -21.81 3.93 5.36
C ARG A 580 -22.41 4.10 6.77
N ARG A 581 -23.19 5.16 7.01
CA ARG A 581 -23.85 5.40 8.30
C ARG A 581 -24.84 4.29 8.64
N ARG A 582 -25.65 3.83 7.68
CA ARG A 582 -26.59 2.71 7.89
C ARG A 582 -25.88 1.39 8.15
N THR A 583 -24.78 1.10 7.45
CA THR A 583 -23.99 -0.13 7.68
C THR A 583 -23.37 -0.12 9.07
N LEU A 584 -22.87 1.03 9.54
CA LEU A 584 -22.38 1.20 10.90
C LEU A 584 -23.50 1.11 11.94
N ALA A 585 -24.68 1.70 11.66
CA ALA A 585 -25.83 1.64 12.55
C ALA A 585 -26.41 0.22 12.65
N SER A 586 -26.58 -0.50 11.54
CA SER A 586 -27.00 -1.91 11.52
C SER A 586 -25.94 -2.83 12.12
N GLY A 587 -24.65 -2.51 11.94
CA GLY A 587 -23.55 -3.15 12.65
C GLY A 587 -23.59 -2.86 14.15
N SER A 588 -24.11 -1.70 14.58
CA SER A 588 -24.29 -1.35 15.98
C SER A 588 -25.49 -2.05 16.60
N THR A 589 -26.62 -2.20 15.90
CA THR A 589 -27.77 -3.01 16.34
C THR A 589 -27.48 -4.50 16.27
N ALA A 590 -26.75 -4.97 15.27
CA ALA A 590 -26.25 -6.35 15.22
C ALA A 590 -25.15 -6.58 16.26
N MET A 591 -24.28 -5.62 16.59
CA MET A 591 -23.37 -5.73 17.74
C MET A 591 -24.11 -5.62 19.08
N LEU A 592 -25.26 -4.94 19.14
CA LEU A 592 -26.13 -4.93 20.32
C LEU A 592 -26.84 -6.27 20.48
N VAL A 593 -27.37 -6.85 19.40
CA VAL A 593 -28.12 -8.12 19.38
C VAL A 593 -27.20 -9.32 19.44
N VAL A 594 -26.05 -9.31 18.73
CA VAL A 594 -24.96 -10.26 18.90
C VAL A 594 -24.29 -10.03 20.25
N GLY A 595 -24.19 -8.80 20.75
CA GLY A 595 -23.74 -8.51 22.11
C GLY A 595 -24.69 -9.10 23.16
N LEU A 596 -26.00 -8.96 22.97
CA LEU A 596 -27.07 -9.52 23.81
C LEU A 596 -27.19 -11.05 23.69
N LEU A 597 -26.99 -11.61 22.49
CA LEU A 597 -26.95 -13.06 22.24
C LEU A 597 -25.63 -13.67 22.69
N ALA A 598 -24.51 -12.94 22.62
CA ALA A 598 -23.22 -13.33 23.16
C ALA A 598 -23.20 -13.20 24.69
N LEU A 599 -23.94 -12.25 25.27
CA LEU A 599 -24.28 -12.21 26.69
C LEU A 599 -25.19 -13.39 27.10
N ALA A 600 -26.10 -13.83 26.22
CA ALA A 600 -26.92 -15.02 26.44
C ALA A 600 -26.21 -16.35 26.13
N ALA A 601 -25.08 -16.33 25.41
CA ALA A 601 -24.32 -17.50 24.97
C ALA A 601 -22.85 -17.54 25.46
N GLY A 602 -22.49 -16.70 26.44
CA GLY A 602 -21.14 -16.69 27.04
C GLY A 602 -19.98 -16.29 26.11
N ALA A 603 -20.24 -15.64 24.97
CA ALA A 603 -19.19 -15.25 24.03
C ALA A 603 -18.59 -13.87 24.37
N SER A 604 -17.36 -13.85 24.86
CA SER A 604 -16.62 -12.63 25.20
C SER A 604 -16.20 -11.83 23.95
N PRO A 605 -16.26 -10.47 23.96
CA PRO A 605 -15.77 -9.66 22.85
C PRO A 605 -14.22 -9.63 22.79
N ALA A 606 -13.69 -9.99 21.61
CA ALA A 606 -12.34 -9.70 21.10
C ALA A 606 -11.16 -9.76 22.11
N ALA A 607 -10.88 -10.98 22.57
CA ALA A 607 -9.57 -11.60 22.78
C ALA A 607 -8.46 -10.76 23.45
N ALA A 608 -8.59 -10.54 24.76
CA ALA A 608 -7.41 -10.72 25.60
C ALA A 608 -7.10 -12.22 25.66
N GLN A 609 -5.96 -12.65 25.14
CA GLN A 609 -5.57 -14.05 25.26
C GLN A 609 -5.05 -14.27 26.68
N GLN A 610 -5.68 -15.16 27.42
CA GLN A 610 -5.38 -15.41 28.82
C GLN A 610 -5.24 -16.91 29.03
N VAL A 611 -4.22 -17.30 29.79
CA VAL A 611 -3.98 -18.68 30.24
C VAL A 611 -3.93 -18.66 31.75
N GLU A 612 -4.76 -19.48 32.40
CA GLU A 612 -4.66 -19.75 33.84
C GLU A 612 -3.75 -20.97 34.04
N LEU A 613 -2.89 -20.92 35.05
CA LEU A 613 -1.87 -21.93 35.29
C LEU A 613 -2.22 -22.82 36.48
N HIS A 614 -2.26 -24.14 36.24
CA HIS A 614 -2.47 -25.11 37.32
C HIS A 614 -1.19 -25.32 38.15
N PRO A 615 -1.30 -25.72 39.43
CA PRO A 615 -0.13 -26.00 40.27
C PRO A 615 0.80 -27.03 39.61
N GLY A 616 2.09 -26.72 39.51
CA GLY A 616 3.10 -27.57 38.88
C GLY A 616 3.31 -27.36 37.37
N GLU A 617 2.46 -26.58 36.70
CA GLU A 617 2.61 -26.29 35.27
C GLU A 617 3.84 -25.40 35.01
N GLY A 618 4.70 -25.82 34.06
CA GLY A 618 5.90 -25.05 33.66
C GLY A 618 7.10 -25.18 34.62
N ALA A 619 7.13 -26.19 35.48
CA ALA A 619 8.29 -26.47 36.35
C ALA A 619 9.58 -26.68 35.54
N GLY A 620 10.65 -25.95 35.89
CA GLY A 620 11.97 -26.06 35.25
C GLY A 620 12.11 -25.41 33.86
N VAL A 621 11.05 -24.76 33.35
CA VAL A 621 11.08 -24.07 32.04
C VAL A 621 11.13 -22.55 32.26
N PRO A 622 12.07 -21.82 31.62
CA PRO A 622 12.10 -20.36 31.65
C PRO A 622 10.80 -19.75 31.10
N LEU A 623 10.31 -18.68 31.71
CA LEU A 623 9.03 -18.05 31.36
C LEU A 623 8.97 -17.65 29.89
N SER A 624 10.05 -17.11 29.33
CA SER A 624 10.12 -16.73 27.93
C SER A 624 9.91 -17.90 26.96
N ARG A 625 10.50 -19.06 27.26
CA ARG A 625 10.33 -20.29 26.49
C ARG A 625 8.94 -20.89 26.68
N TRP A 626 8.36 -20.75 27.87
CA TRP A 626 6.98 -21.14 28.13
C TRP A 626 5.98 -20.29 27.33
N LEU A 627 6.26 -19.00 27.15
CA LEU A 627 5.45 -18.08 26.34
C LEU A 627 5.50 -18.39 24.83
N ALA A 628 6.57 -19.03 24.35
CA ALA A 628 6.77 -19.32 22.94
C ALA A 628 5.67 -20.23 22.38
N GLY A 629 4.94 -19.74 21.38
CA GLY A 629 3.87 -20.50 20.70
C GLY A 629 2.57 -20.64 21.49
N ARG A 630 2.49 -20.17 22.75
CA ARG A 630 1.25 -20.27 23.57
C ARG A 630 0.24 -19.15 23.34
N PHE A 631 0.68 -18.00 22.82
CA PHE A 631 -0.19 -16.85 22.54
C PHE A 631 -0.14 -16.50 21.04
N PRO A 632 -1.20 -16.72 20.25
CA PRO A 632 -1.18 -16.59 18.79
C PRO A 632 -0.81 -15.21 18.24
N GLY A 633 0.47 -14.91 17.98
CA GLY A 633 0.95 -13.59 17.54
C GLY A 633 1.84 -12.88 18.55
N LEU A 634 2.16 -13.53 19.67
CA LEU A 634 3.37 -13.30 20.44
C LEU A 634 4.49 -14.12 19.81
N GLN A 635 5.46 -13.46 19.20
CA GLN A 635 6.70 -14.05 18.72
C GLN A 635 7.76 -13.95 19.82
N VAL A 636 8.42 -15.06 20.12
CA VAL A 636 9.58 -15.12 21.02
C VAL A 636 10.77 -15.41 20.12
N LEU A 637 11.54 -14.38 19.79
CA LEU A 637 12.69 -14.48 18.90
C LEU A 637 13.94 -14.72 19.74
N ALA A 638 14.62 -15.85 19.54
CA ALA A 638 15.92 -16.07 20.15
C ALA A 638 16.91 -15.01 19.63
N SER A 639 17.63 -14.33 20.53
CA SER A 639 18.65 -13.35 20.15
C SER A 639 19.95 -14.02 19.71
N SER A 640 20.19 -15.27 20.11
CA SER A 640 21.29 -16.12 19.65
C SER A 640 20.98 -17.61 19.89
N GLY A 641 21.80 -18.50 19.34
CA GLY A 641 21.74 -19.95 19.63
C GLY A 641 22.43 -20.36 20.94
N ALA A 642 23.00 -19.42 21.69
CA ALA A 642 23.71 -19.71 22.93
C ALA A 642 22.74 -19.85 24.13
N PRO A 643 22.94 -20.84 25.03
CA PRO A 643 22.19 -20.97 26.28
C PRO A 643 22.27 -19.69 27.13
N GLY A 644 21.15 -19.24 27.69
CA GLY A 644 21.08 -18.05 28.55
C GLY A 644 20.93 -16.70 27.82
N SER A 645 20.84 -16.69 26.49
CA SER A 645 20.59 -15.46 25.74
C SER A 645 19.14 -14.96 25.88
N ALA A 646 18.97 -13.68 26.16
CA ALA A 646 17.66 -13.08 26.35
C ALA A 646 16.82 -13.10 25.06
N PRO A 647 15.61 -13.67 25.06
CA PRO A 647 14.75 -13.66 23.88
C PRO A 647 14.07 -12.30 23.71
N ARG A 648 13.93 -11.87 22.46
CA ARG A 648 13.17 -10.68 22.09
C ARG A 648 11.69 -11.03 21.96
N LEU A 649 10.86 -10.44 22.79
CA LEU A 649 9.42 -10.60 22.73
C LEU A 649 8.79 -9.63 21.74
N ARG A 650 7.89 -10.12 20.89
CA ARG A 650 7.27 -9.30 19.86
C ARG A 650 5.80 -9.63 19.68
N ILE A 651 4.91 -8.68 20.01
CA ILE A 651 3.46 -8.80 19.79
C ILE A 651 3.04 -8.08 18.50
N ARG A 652 3.83 -7.11 18.03
CA ARG A 652 3.61 -6.29 16.81
C ARG A 652 4.91 -6.06 16.05
N GLY A 653 4.81 -5.74 14.75
CA GLY A 653 5.95 -5.34 13.92
C GLY A 653 6.70 -4.11 14.46
N PRO A 654 7.89 -3.77 13.93
CA PRO A 654 8.68 -2.63 14.40
C PRO A 654 7.88 -1.34 14.25
N GLY A 655 7.58 -0.70 15.38
CA GLY A 655 6.88 0.58 15.45
C GLY A 655 7.83 1.77 15.62
N SER A 656 9.11 1.52 15.90
CA SER A 656 10.14 2.55 15.98
C SER A 656 11.48 2.04 15.46
N LEU A 657 12.24 2.94 14.82
CA LEU A 657 13.61 2.72 14.35
C LEU A 657 14.65 2.98 15.45
N SER A 658 14.29 3.71 16.50
CA SER A 658 15.20 4.14 17.57
C SER A 658 14.78 3.70 18.99
N LEU A 659 13.52 3.29 19.20
CA LEU A 659 12.99 2.86 20.50
C LEU A 659 12.80 1.34 20.57
N THR A 660 12.71 0.80 21.80
CA THR A 660 12.43 -0.62 22.00
C THR A 660 11.09 -1.03 21.38
N ASN A 661 11.13 -2.10 20.60
CA ASN A 661 9.95 -2.68 19.94
C ASN A 661 9.33 -3.84 20.75
N GLU A 662 9.78 -4.03 22.00
CA GLU A 662 9.30 -5.08 22.90
C GLU A 662 8.05 -4.63 23.69
N PRO A 663 7.16 -5.57 24.05
CA PRO A 663 5.99 -5.26 24.87
C PRO A 663 6.36 -4.96 26.32
N VAL A 664 5.50 -4.21 27.00
CA VAL A 664 5.66 -3.96 28.44
C VAL A 664 5.22 -5.18 29.24
N VAL A 665 5.98 -5.54 30.27
CA VAL A 665 5.63 -6.63 31.19
C VAL A 665 5.19 -6.07 32.55
N VAL A 666 4.12 -6.61 33.11
CA VAL A 666 3.52 -6.16 34.37
C VAL A 666 3.23 -7.36 35.26
N LEU A 667 3.79 -7.38 36.48
CA LEU A 667 3.54 -8.41 37.50
C LEU A 667 2.72 -7.80 38.64
N ASP A 668 1.54 -8.36 38.92
CA ASP A 668 0.64 -7.90 40.00
C ASP A 668 0.38 -6.38 40.01
N GLY A 669 0.33 -5.78 38.82
CA GLY A 669 0.09 -4.36 38.63
C GLY A 669 1.32 -3.46 38.77
N MET A 670 2.51 -4.04 38.97
CA MET A 670 3.81 -3.35 38.91
C MET A 670 4.50 -3.63 37.58
N ARG A 671 5.04 -2.58 36.94
CA ARG A 671 5.80 -2.74 35.70
C ARG A 671 7.17 -3.34 36.02
N ILE A 672 7.57 -4.37 35.26
CA ILE A 672 8.89 -4.99 35.37
C ILE A 672 9.66 -4.81 34.05
N TYR A 673 10.98 -4.77 34.14
CA TYR A 673 11.87 -4.76 32.98
C TYR A 673 12.03 -6.19 32.47
N GLY A 674 11.72 -6.40 31.20
CA GLY A 674 11.80 -7.72 30.55
C GLY A 674 12.64 -7.71 29.28
N ASP A 675 13.37 -6.61 29.03
CA ASP A 675 14.18 -6.42 27.84
C ASP A 675 15.51 -7.17 27.91
N GLY A 676 16.06 -7.48 26.73
CA GLY A 676 17.27 -8.30 26.60
C GLY A 676 18.58 -7.66 27.07
N ARG A 677 18.51 -6.58 27.87
CA ARG A 677 19.63 -5.89 28.53
C ARG A 677 19.23 -5.42 29.94
N SER A 678 18.42 -6.23 30.63
CA SER A 678 17.91 -5.92 31.97
C SER A 678 18.96 -5.93 33.10
N THR A 679 20.24 -6.20 32.78
CA THR A 679 21.38 -6.05 33.69
C THR A 679 22.31 -4.93 33.22
N THR A 680 22.64 -4.02 34.12
CA THR A 680 23.55 -2.88 33.86
C THR A 680 25.03 -3.21 34.11
N ILE A 681 25.32 -4.40 34.64
CA ILE A 681 26.69 -4.86 34.91
C ILE A 681 27.11 -5.78 33.76
N GLY A 682 28.05 -5.31 32.94
CA GLY A 682 28.65 -6.10 31.86
C GLY A 682 29.71 -7.05 32.41
N VAL A 683 29.34 -8.30 32.68
CA VAL A 683 30.26 -9.34 33.18
C VAL A 683 30.97 -10.13 32.05
N GLY A 684 30.84 -9.69 30.80
CA GLY A 684 31.23 -10.46 29.61
C GLY A 684 30.20 -11.56 29.29
N GLY A 685 29.95 -11.81 28.00
CA GLY A 685 28.92 -12.75 27.53
C GLY A 685 27.63 -12.08 27.02
N GLN A 686 26.59 -12.88 26.77
CA GLN A 686 25.28 -12.39 26.30
C GLN A 686 24.46 -11.79 27.45
N ALA A 687 23.66 -10.76 27.16
CA ALA A 687 22.87 -10.07 28.17
C ALA A 687 21.59 -10.88 28.53
N PRO A 688 21.32 -11.15 29.83
CA PRO A 688 20.16 -11.90 30.27
C PRO A 688 18.89 -11.04 30.40
N SER A 689 17.73 -11.69 30.38
CA SER A 689 16.42 -11.05 30.62
C SER A 689 15.90 -11.45 32.01
N ARG A 690 15.53 -10.47 32.82
CA ARG A 690 14.86 -10.66 34.11
C ARG A 690 13.45 -11.24 34.00
N LEU A 691 12.92 -11.39 32.78
CA LEU A 691 11.68 -12.11 32.55
C LEU A 691 11.80 -13.58 32.96
N ASP A 692 12.97 -14.18 32.76
CA ASP A 692 13.22 -15.60 33.06
C ASP A 692 13.54 -15.87 34.53
N ASP A 693 13.74 -14.83 35.34
CA ASP A 693 13.90 -14.93 36.80
C ASP A 693 12.56 -15.25 37.50
N ILE A 694 11.43 -15.11 36.79
CA ILE A 694 10.09 -15.37 37.31
C ILE A 694 9.75 -16.84 37.06
N PRO A 695 9.65 -17.68 38.12
CA PRO A 695 9.27 -19.07 37.95
C PRO A 695 7.83 -19.16 37.43
N VAL A 696 7.59 -19.91 36.35
CA VAL A 696 6.23 -20.12 35.81
C VAL A 696 5.29 -20.70 36.87
N THR A 697 5.82 -21.56 37.75
CA THR A 697 5.08 -22.17 38.86
C THR A 697 4.55 -21.15 39.87
N SER A 698 5.16 -19.96 39.98
CA SER A 698 4.72 -18.88 40.86
C SER A 698 3.52 -18.09 40.32
N LEU A 699 3.17 -18.27 39.04
CA LEU A 699 2.10 -17.56 38.36
C LEU A 699 0.78 -18.34 38.44
N ALA A 700 -0.31 -17.61 38.66
CA ALA A 700 -1.67 -18.12 38.52
C ALA A 700 -2.25 -17.84 37.14
N ARG A 701 -1.82 -16.76 36.50
CA ARG A 701 -2.43 -16.28 35.24
C ARG A 701 -1.46 -15.43 34.43
N VAL A 702 -1.48 -15.63 33.12
CA VAL A 702 -0.77 -14.81 32.14
C VAL A 702 -1.77 -14.29 31.11
N LYS A 703 -1.77 -12.97 30.86
CA LYS A 703 -2.68 -12.30 29.94
C LYS A 703 -1.90 -11.42 28.97
N VAL A 704 -2.11 -11.62 27.68
CA VAL A 704 -1.45 -10.86 26.61
C VAL A 704 -2.46 -9.90 25.97
N LEU A 705 -2.14 -8.61 25.99
CA LEU A 705 -2.98 -7.53 25.48
C LEU A 705 -2.32 -6.87 24.28
N ARG A 706 -3.11 -6.70 23.20
CA ARG A 706 -2.62 -6.14 21.93
C ARG A 706 -3.18 -4.75 21.68
N GLY A 707 -2.34 -3.90 21.13
CA GLY A 707 -2.78 -2.68 20.45
C GLY A 707 -3.36 -1.58 21.34
N PRO A 708 -4.35 -0.80 20.85
CA PRO A 708 -4.83 0.40 21.52
C PRO A 708 -5.31 0.15 22.94
N ALA A 709 -5.90 -1.02 23.22
CA ALA A 709 -6.36 -1.41 24.55
C ALA A 709 -5.24 -1.44 25.60
N ALA A 710 -4.01 -1.77 25.19
CA ALA A 710 -2.85 -1.82 26.06
C ALA A 710 -2.27 -0.41 26.30
N MET A 711 -2.18 0.42 25.26
CA MET A 711 -1.83 1.84 25.38
C MET A 711 -2.80 2.61 26.28
N ALA A 712 -4.06 2.18 26.27
CA ALA A 712 -5.11 2.79 27.07
C ALA A 712 -4.82 2.64 28.58
N ARG A 713 -4.31 1.51 29.06
CA ARG A 713 -4.08 1.25 30.50
C ARG A 713 -2.64 1.52 30.96
N TRP A 714 -1.65 1.25 30.11
CA TRP A 714 -0.22 1.35 30.46
C TRP A 714 0.53 2.48 29.73
N GLY A 715 -0.15 3.32 28.96
CA GLY A 715 0.40 4.52 28.32
C GLY A 715 1.12 4.25 26.99
N ALA A 716 1.75 5.29 26.41
CA ALA A 716 2.35 5.21 25.07
C ALA A 716 3.44 4.13 24.95
N GLY A 717 4.17 3.83 26.03
CA GLY A 717 5.17 2.74 26.06
C GLY A 717 4.59 1.34 25.84
N ALA A 718 3.27 1.16 25.97
CA ALA A 718 2.55 -0.07 25.68
C ALA A 718 2.03 -0.16 24.23
N ALA A 719 2.50 0.72 23.32
CA ALA A 719 2.15 0.69 21.89
C ALA A 719 2.48 -0.65 21.22
N ASN A 720 3.52 -1.31 21.70
CA ASN A 720 3.99 -2.60 21.22
C ASN A 720 3.32 -3.80 21.92
N GLY A 721 2.34 -3.56 22.81
CA GLY A 721 1.58 -4.57 23.56
C GLY A 721 1.99 -4.68 25.04
N VAL A 722 1.20 -5.44 25.81
CA VAL A 722 1.44 -5.67 27.25
C VAL A 722 1.25 -7.13 27.62
N ILE A 723 2.16 -7.67 28.43
CA ILE A 723 2.05 -8.98 29.08
C ILE A 723 1.78 -8.74 30.56
N VAL A 724 0.63 -9.20 31.04
CA VAL A 724 0.21 -9.10 32.44
C VAL A 724 0.35 -10.47 33.10
N LEU A 725 1.26 -10.55 34.07
CA LEU A 725 1.52 -11.70 34.92
C LEU A 725 0.81 -11.49 36.26
N THR A 726 0.08 -12.50 36.71
CA THR A 726 -0.56 -12.52 38.05
C THR A 726 0.06 -13.65 38.86
N SER A 727 0.66 -13.35 40.00
CA SER A 727 1.23 -14.37 40.89
C SER A 727 0.15 -15.16 41.61
N ARG A 728 0.45 -16.37 42.11
CA ARG A 728 -0.49 -17.15 42.94
C ARG A 728 -0.84 -16.45 44.24
N ALA A 729 0.12 -15.76 44.86
CA ALA A 729 -0.12 -14.92 46.03
C ALA A 729 -1.03 -13.72 45.68
N GLY A 730 -0.81 -13.08 44.53
CA GLY A 730 -1.66 -12.00 44.01
C GLY A 730 -3.07 -12.46 43.67
N HIS A 731 -3.20 -13.65 43.08
CA HIS A 731 -4.48 -14.26 42.70
C HIS A 731 -5.29 -14.73 43.93
N ALA A 732 -4.67 -15.41 44.89
CA ALA A 732 -5.30 -15.79 46.15
C ALA A 732 -5.71 -14.57 46.98
N ALA A 733 -4.95 -13.47 46.90
CA ALA A 733 -5.23 -12.24 47.64
C ALA A 733 -6.26 -11.31 46.97
N ALA A 734 -6.74 -11.63 45.76
CA ALA A 734 -7.89 -11.00 45.14
C ALA A 734 -9.23 -11.67 45.52
N ALA A 735 -9.16 -12.80 46.22
CA ALA A 735 -10.32 -13.60 46.68
C ALA A 735 -10.49 -13.63 48.22
N GLY A 736 -9.69 -12.86 48.97
CA GLY A 736 -9.69 -12.82 50.43
C GLY A 736 -10.32 -11.54 51.04
N PRO A 737 -10.52 -11.48 52.37
CA PRO A 737 -11.30 -10.44 53.05
C PRO A 737 -10.71 -9.03 52.90
N ASP A 738 -11.54 -8.03 53.20
CA ASP A 738 -11.29 -6.57 53.11
C ASP A 738 -9.86 -6.20 53.48
N ARG A 739 -9.14 -5.56 52.55
CA ARG A 739 -7.72 -5.25 52.75
C ARG A 739 -7.32 -3.94 52.11
N VAL A 740 -6.55 -3.18 52.87
CA VAL A 740 -5.84 -1.99 52.38
C VAL A 740 -4.37 -2.36 52.19
N ARG A 741 -3.81 -1.98 51.04
CA ARG A 741 -2.38 -2.08 50.73
C ARG A 741 -1.87 -0.70 50.35
N ALA A 742 -0.74 -0.33 50.91
CA ALA A 742 0.04 0.81 50.44
C ALA A 742 1.42 0.31 50.02
N TRP A 743 1.99 0.94 49.00
CA TRP A 743 3.36 0.68 48.56
C TRP A 743 4.06 1.99 48.22
N GLY A 744 5.38 1.96 48.37
CA GLY A 744 6.26 3.07 48.01
C GLY A 744 7.59 2.53 47.55
N VAL A 745 8.09 3.08 46.46
CA VAL A 745 9.41 2.82 45.90
C VAL A 745 10.04 4.17 45.61
N TRP A 746 11.22 4.42 46.16
CA TRP A 746 12.04 5.57 45.81
C TRP A 746 13.45 5.09 45.53
N GLY A 747 14.04 5.58 44.45
CA GLY A 747 15.41 5.26 44.08
C GLY A 747 16.05 6.40 43.32
N ARG A 748 17.34 6.60 43.59
CA ARG A 748 18.22 7.43 42.77
C ARG A 748 19.20 6.50 42.08
N THR A 749 19.24 6.55 40.76
CA THR A 749 20.28 5.90 39.96
C THR A 749 21.45 6.86 39.89
N THR A 750 22.67 6.36 40.07
CA THR A 750 23.90 7.13 39.89
C THR A 750 24.75 6.40 38.85
N ASP A 751 25.24 7.12 37.84
CA ASP A 751 26.19 6.55 36.89
C ASP A 751 27.54 6.39 37.59
N VAL A 752 28.01 5.15 37.70
CA VAL A 752 29.31 4.81 38.35
C VAL A 752 30.32 4.34 37.30
N ALA A 753 30.00 4.47 36.01
CA ALA A 753 30.88 4.06 34.94
C ALA A 753 32.11 4.97 34.87
N ARG A 754 33.31 4.38 34.91
CA ARG A 754 34.54 5.07 34.51
C ARG A 754 34.53 5.21 33.00
N ARG A 755 34.58 6.43 32.49
CA ARG A 755 34.55 6.69 31.05
C ARG A 755 35.98 6.58 30.50
N PRO A 756 36.16 6.16 29.23
CA PRO A 756 37.49 6.04 28.66
C PRO A 756 38.14 7.42 28.59
N ALA A 757 39.33 7.54 29.17
CA ALA A 757 40.14 8.73 29.00
C ALA A 757 40.80 8.74 27.62
N ASN A 758 40.81 9.90 26.98
CA ASN A 758 41.63 10.16 25.81
C ASN A 758 43.08 10.36 26.27
N TRP A 759 44.02 9.87 25.47
CA TRP A 759 45.44 9.99 25.72
C TRP A 759 46.10 10.65 24.52
N PHE A 760 46.99 11.59 24.76
CA PHE A 760 47.81 12.18 23.70
C PHE A 760 49.25 12.35 24.16
N GLY A 761 50.18 12.10 23.24
CA GLY A 761 51.60 12.30 23.46
C GLY A 761 52.01 13.75 23.24
N ARG A 762 52.97 14.22 24.03
CA ARG A 762 53.47 15.59 24.01
C ARG A 762 55.00 15.60 23.99
N GLU A 763 55.56 16.51 23.21
CA GLU A 763 56.99 16.85 23.21
C GLU A 763 57.12 18.32 23.62
N GLY A 764 57.61 18.59 24.83
CA GLY A 764 57.65 19.96 25.36
C GLY A 764 56.25 20.59 25.48
N THR A 765 55.98 21.70 24.79
CA THR A 765 54.65 22.34 24.75
C THR A 765 53.77 21.94 23.56
N GLY A 766 54.27 21.09 22.64
CA GLY A 766 53.59 20.71 21.39
C GLY A 766 53.05 19.28 21.39
N ALA A 767 51.98 19.02 20.64
CA ALA A 767 51.43 17.67 20.46
C ALA A 767 52.31 16.83 19.54
N CYS A 768 52.53 15.55 19.88
CA CYS A 768 53.27 14.59 19.08
C CYS A 768 52.42 13.31 18.93
N PHE A 769 51.99 12.95 17.72
CA PHE A 769 51.15 11.76 17.50
C PHE A 769 51.98 10.49 17.28
N ALA A 770 51.39 9.32 17.58
CA ALA A 770 52.11 8.04 17.48
C ALA A 770 52.64 7.73 16.07
N TYR A 771 51.96 8.18 15.01
CA TYR A 771 52.45 8.01 13.65
C TYR A 771 53.64 8.95 13.34
N GLU A 772 53.74 10.11 13.98
CA GLU A 772 54.84 11.04 13.81
C GLU A 772 56.09 10.56 14.54
N GLN A 773 55.92 9.97 15.72
CA GLN A 773 56.97 9.25 16.41
C GLN A 773 57.46 8.03 15.60
N ALA A 774 56.53 7.25 15.02
CA ALA A 774 56.90 6.12 14.15
C ALA A 774 57.67 6.55 12.89
N LEU A 775 57.45 7.78 12.41
CA LEU A 775 58.19 8.39 11.31
C LEU A 775 59.46 9.13 11.77
N GLY A 776 59.80 9.10 13.06
CA GLY A 776 60.98 9.74 13.65
C GLY A 776 60.95 11.28 13.65
N ARG A 777 59.74 11.88 13.62
CA ARG A 777 59.56 13.33 13.48
C ARG A 777 59.44 14.09 14.81
N CYS A 778 59.11 13.40 15.88
CA CYS A 778 59.00 13.93 17.24
C CYS A 778 59.19 12.80 18.26
N ASP A 779 59.60 13.13 19.48
CA ASP A 779 59.69 12.17 20.58
C ASP A 779 58.60 12.44 21.63
N GLN A 780 57.73 11.46 21.89
CA GLN A 780 56.71 11.58 22.93
C GLN A 780 57.35 11.52 24.32
N THR A 781 57.71 12.69 24.87
CA THR A 781 58.32 12.83 26.20
C THR A 781 57.33 12.71 27.36
N GLU A 782 56.05 13.06 27.13
CA GLU A 782 55.00 13.07 28.14
C GLU A 782 53.68 12.57 27.54
N LEU A 783 52.89 11.82 28.31
CA LEU A 783 51.57 11.34 27.92
C LEU A 783 50.52 12.04 28.78
N GLN A 784 49.68 12.87 28.15
CA GLN A 784 48.60 13.57 28.83
C GLN A 784 47.29 12.79 28.69
N MET A 785 46.59 12.63 29.81
CA MET A 785 45.28 11.98 29.91
C MET A 785 44.19 13.06 30.02
N PHE A 786 43.13 12.96 29.24
CA PHE A 786 41.99 13.87 29.26
C PHE A 786 40.66 13.13 29.10
N ALA A 787 39.72 13.33 30.02
CA ALA A 787 38.39 12.72 29.98
C ALA A 787 37.31 13.80 30.17
N PRO A 788 36.81 14.44 29.09
CA PRO A 788 35.82 15.52 29.19
C PRO A 788 34.50 15.03 29.83
N LEU A 789 34.22 13.74 29.69
CA LEU A 789 33.04 13.13 30.26
C LEU A 789 33.22 12.74 31.73
N ASP A 790 34.41 12.90 32.33
CA ASP A 790 34.64 12.69 33.76
C ASP A 790 34.72 14.03 34.54
N ASP A 791 34.62 15.18 33.87
CA ASP A 791 34.54 16.50 34.51
C ASP A 791 33.11 16.79 35.03
N PRO A 792 32.88 16.80 36.35
CA PRO A 792 31.55 17.02 36.95
C PRO A 792 30.91 18.34 36.54
N ALA A 793 31.71 19.36 36.21
CA ALA A 793 31.21 20.70 35.88
C ALA A 793 30.63 20.79 34.46
N SER A 794 30.90 19.82 33.57
CA SER A 794 30.48 19.87 32.16
C SER A 794 29.52 18.76 31.70
N ILE A 795 29.19 17.81 32.59
CA ILE A 795 28.37 16.64 32.24
C ILE A 795 26.88 16.97 32.37
N PRO A 796 26.07 16.85 31.29
CA PRO A 796 24.62 17.02 31.37
C PRO A 796 23.90 15.78 31.94
N PHE A 797 24.62 14.70 32.24
CA PHE A 797 24.04 13.45 32.74
C PHE A 797 24.04 13.40 34.27
N ALA A 798 22.87 13.52 34.88
CA ALA A 798 22.70 13.37 36.31
C ALA A 798 22.07 12.03 36.69
N GLY A 799 22.15 11.71 37.98
CA GLY A 799 21.48 10.56 38.53
C GLY A 799 19.96 10.66 38.43
N ARG A 800 19.33 9.76 37.67
CA ARG A 800 17.88 9.71 37.50
C ARG A 800 17.18 9.32 38.80
N THR A 801 16.15 10.06 39.16
CA THR A 801 15.35 9.80 40.37
C THR A 801 14.00 9.22 39.97
N ILE A 802 13.72 8.02 40.45
CA ILE A 802 12.46 7.32 40.19
C ILE A 802 11.73 7.15 41.51
N GLY A 803 10.47 7.59 41.56
CA GLY A 803 9.59 7.45 42.70
C GLY A 803 8.25 6.89 42.26
N ALA A 804 7.65 6.01 43.05
CA ALA A 804 6.29 5.54 42.85
C ALA A 804 5.67 5.23 44.21
N VAL A 805 4.53 5.84 44.51
CA VAL A 805 3.68 5.47 45.65
C VAL A 805 2.30 5.14 45.18
N GLY A 806 1.63 4.25 45.89
CA GLY A 806 0.22 4.04 45.68
C GLY A 806 -0.43 3.33 46.84
N ALA A 807 -1.74 3.38 46.82
CA ALA A 807 -2.58 2.68 47.76
C ALA A 807 -3.73 2.00 47.00
N GLN A 808 -4.14 0.86 47.51
CA GLN A 808 -5.29 0.12 47.04
C GLN A 808 -6.10 -0.33 48.26
N ALA A 809 -7.40 -0.10 48.24
CA ALA A 809 -8.34 -0.63 49.20
C ALA A 809 -9.34 -1.51 48.46
N ASP A 810 -9.46 -2.76 48.90
CA ASP A 810 -10.45 -3.71 48.41
C ASP A 810 -11.41 -4.03 49.57
N ALA A 811 -12.71 -3.89 49.34
CA ALA A 811 -13.76 -4.18 50.32
C ALA A 811 -14.86 -5.02 49.68
N SER A 812 -15.34 -6.03 50.39
CA SER A 812 -16.35 -6.98 49.93
C SER A 812 -17.61 -6.88 50.79
N VAL A 813 -18.72 -6.45 50.18
CA VAL A 813 -20.03 -6.33 50.84
C VAL A 813 -21.05 -7.19 50.10
N ARG A 814 -21.61 -8.20 50.77
CA ARG A 814 -22.70 -9.06 50.25
C ARG A 814 -22.44 -9.62 48.83
N GLY A 815 -21.24 -10.12 48.56
CA GLY A 815 -20.87 -10.70 47.26
C GLY A 815 -20.49 -9.67 46.18
N ALA A 816 -20.40 -8.38 46.54
CA ALA A 816 -19.82 -7.34 45.71
C ALA A 816 -18.47 -6.89 46.28
N THR A 817 -17.40 -7.01 45.49
CA THR A 817 -16.06 -6.50 45.79
C THR A 817 -15.85 -5.13 45.13
N VAL A 818 -15.73 -4.09 45.94
CA VAL A 818 -15.33 -2.76 45.53
C VAL A 818 -13.82 -2.63 45.68
N HIS A 819 -13.14 -2.15 44.66
CA HIS A 819 -11.72 -1.77 44.73
C HIS A 819 -11.56 -0.29 44.42
N ILE A 820 -10.69 0.36 45.18
CA ILE A 820 -10.25 1.73 44.96
C ILE A 820 -8.73 1.70 44.92
N ARG A 821 -8.12 2.18 43.84
CA ARG A 821 -6.67 2.26 43.67
C ARG A 821 -6.25 3.66 43.27
N GLY A 822 -5.23 4.18 43.95
CA GLY A 822 -4.53 5.39 43.60
C GLY A 822 -3.03 5.12 43.45
N SER A 823 -2.39 5.77 42.48
CA SER A 823 -0.92 5.79 42.40
C SER A 823 -0.38 7.10 41.85
N TRP A 824 0.81 7.45 42.28
CA TRP A 824 1.60 8.58 41.83
C TRP A 824 3.00 8.08 41.49
N ASP A 825 3.40 8.30 40.24
CA ASP A 825 4.70 7.92 39.71
C ASP A 825 5.45 9.19 39.27
N VAL A 826 6.74 9.27 39.61
CA VAL A 826 7.68 10.32 39.20
C VAL A 826 8.92 9.66 38.62
N ASP A 827 9.35 10.20 37.50
CA ASP A 827 10.57 9.81 36.83
C ASP A 827 11.29 11.09 36.37
N ARG A 828 12.30 11.51 37.11
CA ARG A 828 13.20 12.59 36.70
C ARG A 828 14.26 11.94 35.81
N GLY A 829 14.28 12.34 34.54
CA GLY A 829 15.13 11.78 33.49
C GLY A 829 16.62 11.88 33.79
N VAL A 830 17.43 11.49 32.82
CA VAL A 830 18.88 11.36 33.00
C VAL A 830 19.65 12.66 32.72
N LEU A 831 18.94 13.71 32.27
CA LEU A 831 19.55 15.00 31.91
C LEU A 831 19.35 16.02 33.03
N ALA A 832 20.41 16.74 33.37
CA ALA A 832 20.41 17.89 34.27
C ALA A 832 21.13 19.08 33.64
N VAL A 833 20.77 20.27 34.11
CA VAL A 833 21.47 21.51 33.80
C VAL A 833 22.76 21.57 34.63
N PRO A 834 23.93 21.84 34.04
CA PRO A 834 25.18 21.98 34.79
C PRO A 834 25.11 23.09 35.84
N GLU A 835 25.83 22.95 36.97
CA GLU A 835 25.78 23.90 38.11
C GLU A 835 26.11 25.36 37.71
N PHE A 836 26.95 25.58 36.70
CA PHE A 836 27.27 26.94 36.24
C PHE A 836 26.11 27.65 35.49
N GLU A 837 25.04 26.94 35.14
CA GLU A 837 23.81 27.45 34.49
C GLU A 837 22.61 27.54 35.47
N GLU A 838 22.75 27.09 36.73
CA GLU A 838 21.65 27.06 37.72
C GLU A 838 21.07 28.45 38.08
N GLY A 839 21.70 29.54 37.63
CA GLY A 839 21.22 30.92 37.83
C GLY A 839 19.97 31.31 37.03
N ALA A 840 19.51 30.49 36.06
CA ALA A 840 18.43 30.83 35.14
C ALA A 840 17.26 29.83 35.18
N SER A 841 16.56 29.71 36.32
CA SER A 841 15.19 29.14 36.44
C SER A 841 14.85 27.91 35.57
N ALA A 842 15.77 26.97 35.36
CA ALA A 842 15.58 25.84 34.44
C ALA A 842 15.21 24.57 35.20
N GLU A 843 14.00 24.06 35.01
CA GLU A 843 13.63 22.69 35.42
C GLU A 843 14.37 21.66 34.53
N PRO A 844 14.59 20.42 35.00
CA PRO A 844 15.28 19.40 34.21
C PRO A 844 14.54 19.11 32.89
N PRO A 845 15.24 19.04 31.74
CA PRO A 845 14.61 18.98 30.41
C PRO A 845 13.95 17.63 30.08
N ASP A 846 14.13 16.61 30.91
CA ASP A 846 13.54 15.27 30.72
C ASP A 846 12.91 14.80 32.03
N GLY A 847 11.59 14.72 32.05
CA GLY A 847 10.84 14.40 33.25
C GLY A 847 9.43 13.91 32.95
N ARG A 848 8.95 12.97 33.76
CA ARG A 848 7.58 12.51 33.71
C ARG A 848 6.97 12.37 35.08
N VAL A 849 5.78 12.94 35.24
CA VAL A 849 4.94 12.76 36.41
C VAL A 849 3.60 12.16 35.96
N ARG A 850 3.11 11.15 36.68
CA ARG A 850 1.81 10.53 36.41
C ARG A 850 1.05 10.33 37.72
N ARG A 851 -0.23 10.69 37.71
CA ARG A 851 -1.21 10.40 38.77
C ARG A 851 -2.31 9.54 38.19
N SER A 852 -2.74 8.49 38.89
CA SER A 852 -3.90 7.70 38.49
C SER A 852 -4.78 7.34 39.67
N ALA A 853 -6.09 7.40 39.45
CA ALA A 853 -7.12 6.91 40.35
C ALA A 853 -8.04 5.96 39.56
N ASP A 854 -8.40 4.84 40.15
CA ASP A 854 -9.26 3.81 39.58
C ASP A 854 -10.21 3.31 40.67
N VAL A 855 -11.51 3.30 40.36
CA VAL A 855 -12.55 2.79 41.22
C VAL A 855 -13.33 1.76 40.43
N GLY A 856 -13.50 0.56 40.99
CA GLY A 856 -14.30 -0.46 40.34
C GLY A 856 -15.11 -1.28 41.33
N VAL A 857 -16.21 -1.82 40.82
CA VAL A 857 -17.13 -2.68 41.55
C VAL A 857 -17.27 -3.96 40.75
N ALA A 858 -16.86 -5.08 41.34
CA ALA A 858 -17.18 -6.41 40.89
C ALA A 858 -18.33 -6.94 41.76
N PHE A 859 -19.37 -7.51 41.18
CA PHE A 859 -20.41 -8.18 41.93
C PHE A 859 -20.86 -9.43 41.19
N ASP A 860 -21.06 -10.50 41.96
CA ASP A 860 -21.45 -11.80 41.43
C ASP A 860 -22.93 -12.05 41.82
N PRO A 861 -23.92 -11.49 41.10
CA PRO A 861 -25.32 -11.56 41.51
C PRO A 861 -25.92 -12.97 41.40
N LEU A 862 -25.29 -13.88 40.66
CA LEU A 862 -25.64 -15.29 40.52
C LEU A 862 -24.35 -16.13 40.52
N GLU A 863 -24.41 -17.42 40.88
CA GLU A 863 -23.23 -18.32 40.89
C GLU A 863 -22.47 -18.38 39.55
N ARG A 864 -23.13 -18.03 38.45
CA ARG A 864 -22.60 -18.02 37.09
C ARG A 864 -22.63 -16.65 36.43
N LEU A 865 -22.80 -15.57 37.19
CA LEU A 865 -22.80 -14.22 36.62
C LEU A 865 -21.86 -13.37 37.44
N ARG A 866 -20.84 -12.84 36.79
CA ARG A 866 -19.89 -11.88 37.34
C ARG A 866 -19.97 -10.58 36.56
N VAL A 867 -20.35 -9.50 37.22
CA VAL A 867 -20.44 -8.15 36.65
C VAL A 867 -19.32 -7.31 37.23
N HIS A 868 -18.57 -6.61 36.38
CA HIS A 868 -17.47 -5.73 36.77
C HIS A 868 -17.60 -4.37 36.10
N ALA A 869 -17.82 -3.31 36.87
CA ALA A 869 -17.79 -1.93 36.41
C ALA A 869 -16.55 -1.22 36.95
N SER A 870 -15.89 -0.37 36.17
CA SER A 870 -14.83 0.51 36.68
C SER A 870 -14.79 1.87 35.99
N LEU A 871 -14.33 2.86 36.75
CA LEU A 871 -14.06 4.23 36.35
C LEU A 871 -12.62 4.58 36.73
N ALA A 872 -11.82 4.96 35.73
CA ALA A 872 -10.43 5.34 35.91
C ALA A 872 -10.17 6.76 35.40
N ILE A 873 -9.39 7.51 36.16
CA ILE A 873 -8.85 8.82 35.79
C ILE A 873 -7.34 8.70 35.81
N THR A 874 -6.68 9.19 34.77
CA THR A 874 -5.23 9.31 34.76
C THR A 874 -4.83 10.66 34.25
N ASP A 875 -3.97 11.32 35.00
CA ASP A 875 -3.40 12.61 34.70
C ASP A 875 -1.88 12.49 34.60
N GLY A 876 -1.25 13.26 33.73
CA GLY A 876 0.20 13.24 33.61
C GLY A 876 0.79 14.39 32.83
N ARG A 877 2.02 14.73 33.21
CA ARG A 877 2.88 15.70 32.55
C ARG A 877 4.15 15.01 32.07
N VAL A 878 4.56 15.31 30.85
CA VAL A 878 5.82 14.85 30.26
C VAL A 878 6.54 16.08 29.73
N ASP A 879 7.73 16.33 30.24
CA ASP A 879 8.63 17.37 29.77
C ASP A 879 9.69 16.70 28.89
N ARG A 880 9.90 17.24 27.68
CA ARG A 880 10.90 16.73 26.73
C ARG A 880 11.74 17.85 26.15
N PRO A 881 13.01 17.57 25.80
CA PRO A 881 13.78 18.49 24.96
C PRO A 881 13.23 18.48 23.52
N PHE A 882 13.19 19.63 22.86
CA PHE A 882 12.76 19.75 21.45
C PHE A 882 13.78 19.09 20.52
N ASP A 883 13.34 18.15 19.68
CA ASP A 883 14.15 17.46 18.67
C ASP A 883 14.08 18.18 17.32
N GLY A 884 14.61 19.40 17.30
CA GLY A 884 15.04 20.11 16.10
C GLY A 884 16.54 19.89 15.84
N ASN A 885 16.95 18.64 15.60
CA ASN A 885 18.32 18.22 15.24
C ASN A 885 19.51 18.55 16.18
N ASP A 886 19.33 19.23 17.30
CA ASP A 886 20.44 19.56 18.20
C ASP A 886 20.30 18.86 19.55
N PHE A 887 21.23 17.93 19.82
CA PHE A 887 21.58 17.59 21.20
C PHE A 887 22.04 18.88 21.87
N ALA A 888 21.44 19.25 23.00
CA ALA A 888 22.16 20.02 23.98
C ALA A 888 23.44 19.22 24.30
N GLY A 889 24.60 19.69 23.86
CA GLY A 889 25.83 19.33 24.56
C GLY A 889 26.88 18.46 23.87
N ILE A 890 26.81 18.05 22.60
CA ILE A 890 27.97 17.36 21.98
C ILE A 890 28.29 17.87 20.58
N HIS A 891 29.04 18.96 20.48
CA HIS A 891 29.76 19.28 19.24
C HIS A 891 30.85 18.20 19.03
N PRO A 892 30.88 17.46 17.91
CA PRO A 892 31.84 16.38 17.69
C PRO A 892 33.31 16.83 17.85
N ALA A 893 33.60 18.11 17.55
CA ALA A 893 34.93 18.68 17.72
C ALA A 893 35.36 18.88 19.19
N GLY A 894 34.42 19.01 20.14
CA GLY A 894 34.77 19.15 21.56
C GLY A 894 35.33 17.86 22.19
N LEU A 895 35.02 16.70 21.60
CA LEU A 895 35.61 15.41 21.97
C LEU A 895 37.01 15.21 21.37
N LEU A 896 37.45 16.09 20.46
CA LEU A 896 38.68 15.96 19.67
C LEU A 896 39.58 17.23 19.69
N GLY A 897 39.21 18.29 20.43
CA GLY A 897 39.88 19.60 20.39
C GLY A 897 41.04 19.77 21.38
N PHE A 898 41.96 20.70 21.08
CA PHE A 898 43.10 21.08 21.92
C PHE A 898 42.83 22.38 22.68
N ALA A 899 43.41 22.52 23.88
CA ALA A 899 43.40 23.77 24.62
C ALA A 899 44.43 24.75 24.02
N GLU A 900 43.99 25.85 23.42
CA GLU A 900 44.91 26.94 23.03
C GLU A 900 45.18 27.85 24.25
N GLY A 901 46.45 27.89 24.66
CA GLY A 901 46.94 28.69 25.77
C GLY A 901 47.13 30.17 25.42
N GLY A 902 46.04 30.88 25.15
CA GLY A 902 46.01 32.35 25.03
C GLY A 902 45.56 33.02 26.33
N ALA A 903 46.01 34.25 26.60
CA ALA A 903 45.73 35.00 27.84
C ALA A 903 44.27 35.51 27.99
N GLU A 904 43.39 35.22 27.03
CA GLU A 904 41.92 35.35 27.16
C GLU A 904 41.22 33.97 27.04
N ALA A 905 41.95 32.88 27.30
CA ALA A 905 41.40 31.52 27.34
C ALA A 905 40.68 31.25 28.67
N ASP A 906 39.62 32.02 28.96
CA ASP A 906 38.89 31.84 30.21
C ASP A 906 38.10 30.53 30.29
N PHE A 907 37.92 29.78 29.18
CA PHE A 907 37.25 28.48 29.23
C PHE A 907 37.80 27.45 28.23
N GLY A 908 39.04 27.00 28.45
CA GLY A 908 39.49 25.70 27.93
C GLY A 908 38.67 24.57 28.54
N TYR A 909 38.20 23.63 27.70
CA TYR A 909 37.42 22.42 28.05
C TYR A 909 35.91 22.59 28.35
N ARG A 910 35.21 23.52 27.70
CA ARG A 910 33.73 23.57 27.77
C ARG A 910 33.11 23.38 26.39
N LEU A 911 32.18 22.42 26.26
CA LEU A 911 31.56 22.03 24.99
C LEU A 911 30.75 23.16 24.32
N PHE A 912 30.29 24.17 25.08
CA PHE A 912 29.56 25.35 24.61
C PHE A 912 29.89 26.57 25.49
N ARG A 913 29.75 27.79 24.95
CA ARG A 913 29.68 29.02 25.75
C ARG A 913 28.22 29.22 26.26
N PRO A 914 27.99 29.91 27.40
CA PRO A 914 26.63 30.19 27.89
C PRO A 914 25.72 30.86 26.84
N SER A 915 26.29 31.71 25.96
CA SER A 915 25.55 32.35 24.87
C SER A 915 25.17 31.44 23.69
N GLN A 916 25.64 30.19 23.68
CA GLN A 916 25.42 29.21 22.61
C GLN A 916 24.42 28.11 23.00
N VAL A 917 23.95 28.09 24.25
CA VAL A 917 22.93 27.15 24.73
C VAL A 917 21.58 27.85 24.77
N TYR A 918 20.72 27.60 23.76
CA TYR A 918 19.33 28.05 23.78
C TYR A 918 18.43 26.86 24.12
N GLY A 919 17.76 26.90 25.28
CA GLY A 919 16.73 25.93 25.67
C GLY A 919 15.32 26.45 25.35
N ARG A 920 14.46 25.60 24.78
CA ARG A 920 13.01 25.83 24.71
C ARG A 920 12.30 24.62 25.31
N ASP A 921 11.64 24.82 26.44
CA ASP A 921 10.96 23.74 27.15
C ASP A 921 9.66 23.34 26.43
N LEU A 922 9.49 22.04 26.15
CA LEU A 922 8.19 21.51 25.73
C LEU A 922 7.65 20.56 26.79
N SER A 923 6.60 21.02 27.45
CA SER A 923 5.77 20.23 28.34
C SER A 923 4.49 19.79 27.63
N GLN A 924 4.13 18.51 27.76
CA GLN A 924 2.81 18.00 27.39
C GLN A 924 2.08 17.50 28.63
N GLU A 925 0.95 18.14 28.93
CA GLU A 925 0.01 17.70 29.95
C GLU A 925 -1.18 16.96 29.30
N TRP A 926 -1.70 15.94 29.98
CA TRP A 926 -2.86 15.19 29.51
C TRP A 926 -3.66 14.58 30.66
N THR A 927 -4.98 14.61 30.51
CA THR A 927 -5.93 13.93 31.40
C THR A 927 -6.81 12.96 30.60
N ARG A 928 -7.05 11.76 31.12
CA ARG A 928 -7.87 10.72 30.47
C ARG A 928 -8.86 10.10 31.45
N TRP A 929 -10.09 9.95 30.97
CA TRP A 929 -11.19 9.29 31.67
C TRP A 929 -11.53 7.98 30.96
N ARG A 930 -11.76 6.90 31.72
CA ARG A 930 -12.24 5.61 31.20
C ARG A 930 -13.33 5.06 32.10
N ALA A 931 -14.50 4.83 31.54
CA ALA A 931 -15.52 3.96 32.12
C ALA A 931 -15.50 2.62 31.36
N ALA A 932 -15.60 1.51 32.08
CA ALA A 932 -15.70 0.18 31.51
C ALA A 932 -16.68 -0.69 32.30
N THR A 933 -17.51 -1.46 31.61
CA THR A 933 -18.39 -2.47 32.21
C THR A 933 -18.16 -3.78 31.49
N ASN A 934 -17.89 -4.84 32.24
CA ASN A 934 -17.64 -6.18 31.74
C ASN A 934 -18.54 -7.16 32.48
N THR A 935 -19.29 -7.96 31.75
CA THR A 935 -20.19 -8.97 32.31
C THR A 935 -19.75 -10.33 31.77
N THR A 936 -19.45 -11.24 32.67
CA THR A 936 -18.99 -12.61 32.40
C THR A 936 -20.02 -13.59 32.93
N PHE A 937 -20.50 -14.48 32.05
CA PHE A 937 -21.41 -15.58 32.35
C PHE A 937 -20.65 -16.91 32.38
#